data_AF-A0AA92WIV0-F1
#
_entry.id   AF-A0AA92WIV0-F1
#
_cell.length_a   1.000
_cell.length_b   1.000
_cell.length_c   1.000
_cell.angle_alpha   90.00
_cell.angle_beta   90.00
_cell.angle_gamma   90.00
#
_symmetry.space_group_name_H-M   'P 1'
#
loop_
_entity.id
_entity.type
_entity.pdbx_description
1 polymer ?
#
loop_
_entity_poly.entity_id
_entity_poly.type
_entity_poly.pdbx_seq_one_letter_code
_entity_poly.pdbx_strand_id
1 'polypeptide(L)'
;MLLMLLLLPGRMVAQTDYVTTVTLKKLAGTPVGYKGETYANLFDGKKEDGNSSKWCCEFRGSAYVIFEASKAGIPVGYTITTGNDNANFGCGGRNPFSWKLYGNNEGKNGAWTLIDEVNKDKVLQDKNNTSYNFPCEGSTSYKYFKWEISAIHSGSILQVGEFELKLNTCTHLKADGSSALGAAIKTVEPTCTEPGYTTKECSLCHLIVKEYLNLLKPHTLTHHALKAATCTETGLKEYWQCNVCNKLFSNKAATTEITDAANLVIPANGHTLDSEGNCTVCGANRYALFNNLDGITDVTITDNGGYPWQILDSKAEGMQDLGFTIPNGSNVLMSSNYHKPGSSSETVIRFNVSKPILLTSQILVSSEENKTLFDFYVDNNKELSISGKKQTEYKVLLSVGEHSLRLVYKKGNRSDANADRAFLYNLKTSVTIDDYVADYESSNNTLTFKKVTSNNIESLDLNHAVIVNKPTVGDMCRLLGINSTAIKSVVFDKSFKTYAPTSLKSFFWGLTKLETIKDLKYLNTEQVRDMSYMFYSCSALTSLDLSNFNTAKVRDMSYMFFRCSALSSLDLSNFNTAIVTNMSYMFSDCSTLSSLDLSNFNTAIVTNMSYMFNGCSALSSLDLSNFNTAIVTNMSYMFFNCANLSSLDLSNFNTAIVSDMSLMFGGCSVLSSLDLSNFYTKEVRDMSYMFSRCSALTTIYASDKFVTSKVQSGISMFSACKNLKGTILNYKDSKTDHTYANCGTNGYFTPVFEYAEFNEGTGTLTFRRGLSKPERAYALNLEASEPGWLTHKDEIKKVVFDASFANARPTSCCSWFWYCTNLATIEGIENLNTENVTNMGVMFCRCQNLSSLDLTNFNTGNVTNMYGMFSNCQNLSSLDLTSFNTANVTNMAYMFDGCSTLTTIYASEKFVTDQVNGGDMFNECRSLKDYSFSKRDSKYANYKTGYFSKLVGKNGDDKIGAAGETLATDNLVLDDNKDFVAYEPFAAKAASYNRTMNAGTTWGTLCLPFGIDQSQETECKFYRLTGIDNECITLESYEGAEIPAGTPVLFKMNEGEQILSISAQDASIVTEPKAGTNTDVNLVGSFTKIGGKDNQGLADTDYIIGKDKFWRVSDLTGGKGVGSKPMHAYIHPVTASNARAAMLSIGKGDGTTAIDNLNAISNDANAEYYDANGRRTNGLQKGLNIVKRGSKTYKIMVK
;
A
#
# COMPACT_ATOMS: atom_id res chain seq x y z
N MET A 1 66.52 -2.29 38.69
CA MET A 1 66.45 -2.32 40.17
C MET A 1 65.03 -2.66 40.56
N LEU A 2 64.83 -3.84 41.13
CA LEU A 2 63.62 -4.16 41.89
C LEU A 2 63.85 -3.63 43.30
N LEU A 3 62.90 -2.90 43.86
CA LEU A 3 62.42 -3.21 45.20
C LEU A 3 60.98 -2.72 45.34
N MET A 4 60.07 -3.67 45.32
CA MET A 4 58.82 -3.56 46.05
C MET A 4 58.64 -4.90 46.76
N LEU A 5 58.32 -4.89 48.05
CA LEU A 5 57.30 -5.75 48.65
C LEU A 5 57.20 -5.54 50.16
N LEU A 6 55.95 -5.57 50.63
CA LEU A 6 55.39 -5.91 51.96
C LEU A 6 54.02 -5.17 52.00
N LEU A 7 52.82 -5.72 52.21
CA LEU A 7 52.30 -6.96 52.82
C LEU A 7 50.86 -7.24 52.30
N LEU A 8 50.41 -8.50 52.33
CA LEU A 8 49.01 -8.98 52.21
C LEU A 8 48.47 -9.33 53.61
N PRO A 9 47.13 -9.31 53.90
CA PRO A 9 46.31 -10.51 53.67
C PRO A 9 44.78 -10.31 53.43
N GLY A 10 44.16 -11.30 52.77
CA GLY A 10 42.90 -11.87 53.29
C GLY A 10 41.56 -11.66 52.57
N ARG A 11 41.42 -12.09 51.30
CA ARG A 11 40.41 -13.07 50.82
C ARG A 11 40.54 -13.24 49.32
N MET A 12 40.60 -14.50 48.91
CA MET A 12 40.67 -14.98 47.54
C MET A 12 39.43 -14.52 46.77
N VAL A 13 39.62 -13.53 45.90
CA VAL A 13 38.71 -13.27 44.80
C VAL A 13 38.97 -14.38 43.79
N ALA A 14 37.97 -15.22 43.53
CA ALA A 14 37.96 -15.98 42.30
C ALA A 14 38.03 -14.95 41.18
N GLN A 15 39.21 -14.78 40.59
CA GLN A 15 39.39 -13.92 39.43
C GLN A 15 38.76 -14.67 38.26
N THR A 16 37.44 -14.51 38.15
CA THR A 16 36.72 -14.80 36.93
C THR A 16 37.33 -13.90 35.87
N ASP A 17 38.08 -14.49 34.94
CA ASP A 17 38.43 -13.86 33.68
C ASP A 17 37.11 -13.50 32.98
N TYR A 18 36.63 -12.29 33.24
CA TYR A 18 35.45 -11.75 32.60
C TYR A 18 35.76 -11.66 31.11
N VAL A 19 34.86 -12.19 30.30
CA VAL A 19 34.96 -12.09 28.85
C VAL A 19 34.93 -10.60 28.49
N THR A 20 36.06 -10.05 28.06
CA THR A 20 36.20 -8.66 27.61
C THR A 20 35.53 -8.38 26.25
N THR A 21 34.75 -9.33 25.73
CA THR A 21 34.13 -9.25 24.41
C THR A 21 32.69 -9.75 24.45
N VAL A 22 31.82 -9.00 25.11
CA VAL A 22 30.38 -9.05 24.85
C VAL A 22 29.99 -7.80 24.07
N THR A 23 29.65 -7.96 22.79
CA THR A 23 29.08 -6.86 22.00
C THR A 23 27.61 -6.64 22.36
N LEU A 24 27.19 -5.37 22.36
CA LEU A 24 25.82 -4.96 22.66
C LEU A 24 25.12 -4.52 21.36
N LYS A 25 23.92 -5.01 21.14
CA LYS A 25 23.07 -4.65 20.00
C LYS A 25 21.83 -3.95 20.51
N LYS A 26 21.65 -2.66 20.17
CA LYS A 26 20.42 -1.91 20.47
C LYS A 26 19.19 -2.61 19.86
N LEU A 27 18.07 -2.60 20.58
CA LEU A 27 16.79 -3.14 20.14
C LEU A 27 15.68 -2.08 20.08
N ALA A 28 15.64 -1.17 21.05
CA ALA A 28 14.68 -0.06 21.11
C ALA A 28 15.17 1.03 22.09
N GLY A 29 14.62 2.23 22.01
CA GLY A 29 14.89 3.29 22.97
C GLY A 29 14.03 4.52 22.73
N THR A 30 13.92 5.38 23.74
CA THR A 30 13.22 6.68 23.66
C THR A 30 13.84 7.66 24.65
N PRO A 31 13.97 8.95 24.31
CA PRO A 31 13.80 9.54 22.97
C PRO A 31 14.87 9.07 21.98
N VAL A 32 14.57 9.10 20.68
CA VAL A 32 15.52 8.65 19.64
C VAL A 32 16.83 9.44 19.67
N GLY A 33 16.77 10.72 20.03
CA GLY A 33 17.90 11.66 19.98
C GLY A 33 17.85 12.56 18.76
N TYR A 34 18.68 13.61 18.77
CA TYR A 34 18.80 14.52 17.64
C TYR A 34 19.44 13.83 16.43
N LYS A 35 19.33 14.44 15.25
CA LYS A 35 19.79 13.85 13.99
C LYS A 35 21.30 13.59 14.04
N GLY A 36 21.68 12.31 14.10
CA GLY A 36 23.09 11.86 14.19
C GLY A 36 23.60 11.63 15.61
N GLU A 37 22.81 11.93 16.64
CA GLU A 37 23.18 11.81 18.06
C GLU A 37 22.12 10.97 18.81
N THR A 38 21.95 9.72 18.38
CA THR A 38 20.85 8.86 18.82
C THR A 38 21.31 7.85 19.88
N TYR A 39 20.39 7.17 20.57
CA TYR A 39 20.78 6.09 21.52
C TYR A 39 21.56 4.95 20.87
N ALA A 40 21.59 4.89 19.53
CA ALA A 40 22.45 4.00 18.78
C ALA A 40 23.94 4.20 19.04
N ASN A 41 24.31 5.44 19.32
CA ASN A 41 25.68 5.88 19.46
C ASN A 41 26.30 5.40 20.77
N LEU A 42 25.49 4.99 21.76
CA LEU A 42 25.97 4.45 23.03
C LEU A 42 26.82 3.17 22.92
N PHE A 43 26.76 2.46 21.80
CA PHE A 43 27.38 1.14 21.61
C PHE A 43 28.26 1.09 20.36
N ASP A 44 28.67 2.25 19.83
CA ASP A 44 29.46 2.33 18.60
C ASP A 44 30.97 2.39 18.86
N GLY A 45 31.38 2.37 20.13
CA GLY A 45 32.76 2.34 20.58
C GLY A 45 33.48 3.68 20.47
N LYS A 46 32.79 4.77 20.07
CA LYS A 46 33.39 6.08 19.83
C LYS A 46 33.28 6.96 21.07
N LYS A 47 34.30 6.90 21.93
CA LYS A 47 34.32 7.58 23.23
C LYS A 47 35.56 8.44 23.53
N GLU A 48 36.43 8.64 22.54
CA GLU A 48 37.68 9.41 22.68
C GLU A 48 37.57 10.82 22.08
N ASP A 49 38.39 11.75 22.55
CA ASP A 49 38.38 13.13 22.05
C ASP A 49 38.78 13.20 20.57
N GLY A 50 37.94 13.83 19.74
CA GLY A 50 38.07 13.80 18.27
C GLY A 50 37.48 12.58 17.55
N ASN A 51 37.09 11.51 18.26
CA ASN A 51 36.33 10.36 17.74
C ASN A 51 35.28 9.91 18.76
N SER A 52 34.43 10.85 19.15
CA SER A 52 33.34 10.65 20.09
C SER A 52 32.00 10.79 19.39
N SER A 53 31.12 9.84 19.64
CA SER A 53 29.70 9.94 19.35
C SER A 53 28.95 10.19 20.66
N LYS A 54 27.66 10.56 20.56
CA LYS A 54 26.83 10.74 21.75
C LYS A 54 25.37 10.49 21.43
N TRP A 55 24.64 10.03 22.43
CA TRP A 55 23.19 10.17 22.48
C TRP A 55 22.85 11.50 23.12
N CYS A 56 22.20 12.39 22.38
CA CYS A 56 21.77 13.70 22.84
C CYS A 56 20.28 13.90 22.54
N CYS A 57 19.46 14.21 23.55
CA CYS A 57 18.02 14.35 23.37
C CYS A 57 17.36 15.29 24.39
N GLU A 58 16.17 15.79 24.09
CA GLU A 58 15.34 16.50 25.07
C GLU A 58 14.84 15.53 26.14
N PHE A 59 15.18 15.78 27.41
CA PHE A 59 14.84 14.93 28.54
C PHE A 59 13.54 15.40 29.19
N ARG A 60 12.43 14.71 28.91
CA ARG A 60 11.10 15.01 29.46
C ARG A 60 10.73 14.06 30.61
N GLY A 61 11.61 13.92 31.59
CA GLY A 61 11.39 13.17 32.83
C GLY A 61 11.72 11.67 32.78
N SER A 62 11.93 11.07 31.61
CA SER A 62 12.50 9.73 31.48
C SER A 62 13.13 9.51 30.10
N ALA A 63 14.16 8.66 30.05
CA ALA A 63 14.74 8.14 28.81
C ALA A 63 15.19 6.70 29.04
N TYR A 64 15.10 5.83 28.03
CA TYR A 64 15.61 4.47 28.15
C TYR A 64 16.17 3.92 26.84
N VAL A 65 17.04 2.92 26.96
CA VAL A 65 17.52 2.10 25.85
C VAL A 65 17.45 0.62 26.24
N ILE A 66 16.94 -0.21 25.33
CA ILE A 66 16.88 -1.67 25.43
C ILE A 66 17.88 -2.24 24.45
N PHE A 67 18.71 -3.17 24.91
CA PHE A 67 19.79 -3.76 24.12
C PHE A 67 19.99 -5.23 24.47
N GLU A 68 20.47 -5.99 23.49
CA GLU A 68 20.79 -7.41 23.60
C GLU A 68 22.30 -7.58 23.72
N ALA A 69 22.74 -8.37 24.69
CA ALA A 69 24.09 -8.86 24.76
C ALA A 69 24.27 -10.04 23.80
N SER A 70 25.39 -10.07 23.08
CA SER A 70 25.76 -11.19 22.20
C SER A 70 25.79 -12.55 22.92
N LYS A 71 25.96 -12.57 24.25
CA LYS A 71 25.82 -13.78 25.08
C LYS A 71 25.15 -13.44 26.42
N ALA A 72 24.30 -14.34 26.91
CA ALA A 72 23.68 -14.21 28.22
C ALA A 72 24.73 -14.34 29.33
N GLY A 73 24.67 -13.46 30.33
CA GLY A 73 25.59 -13.49 31.47
C GLY A 73 25.08 -12.70 32.67
N ILE A 74 25.68 -12.96 33.82
CA ILE A 74 25.41 -12.28 35.08
C ILE A 74 26.10 -10.91 35.06
N PRO A 75 25.38 -9.80 35.18
CA PRO A 75 25.97 -8.47 35.19
C PRO A 75 26.79 -8.26 36.47
N VAL A 76 28.02 -7.80 36.29
CA VAL A 76 28.98 -7.54 37.39
C VAL A 76 29.46 -6.09 37.44
N GLY A 77 29.02 -5.26 36.49
CA GLY A 77 29.28 -3.84 36.43
C GLY A 77 29.08 -3.27 35.02
N TYR A 78 29.18 -1.96 34.89
CA TYR A 78 29.10 -1.24 33.62
C TYR A 78 29.97 0.02 33.65
N THR A 79 30.23 0.61 32.49
CA THR A 79 30.99 1.84 32.32
C THR A 79 30.13 2.86 31.57
N ILE A 80 30.09 4.10 32.04
CA ILE A 80 29.44 5.22 31.35
C ILE A 80 30.52 6.23 30.94
N THR A 81 30.54 6.60 29.67
CA THR A 81 31.39 7.69 29.16
C THR A 81 30.57 8.94 28.89
N THR A 82 31.03 10.09 29.40
CA THR A 82 30.38 11.38 29.22
C THR A 82 30.50 11.89 27.78
N GLY A 83 29.54 12.70 27.32
CA GLY A 83 29.55 13.25 25.97
C GLY A 83 30.67 14.28 25.74
N ASN A 84 30.90 14.64 24.48
CA ASN A 84 32.08 15.40 24.06
C ASN A 84 32.04 16.92 24.27
N ASP A 85 30.92 17.48 24.75
CA ASP A 85 30.78 18.90 25.07
C ASP A 85 30.05 19.16 26.40
N ASN A 86 30.00 18.17 27.30
CA ASN A 86 29.42 18.33 28.64
C ASN A 86 30.11 19.43 29.49
N ALA A 87 31.40 19.70 29.25
CA ALA A 87 32.18 20.74 29.91
C ALA A 87 32.04 22.14 29.28
N ASN A 88 31.32 22.27 28.15
CA ASN A 88 31.18 23.56 27.46
C ASN A 88 30.27 24.53 28.24
N PHE A 89 30.55 25.83 28.15
CA PHE A 89 29.79 26.87 28.86
C PHE A 89 28.29 26.81 28.48
N GLY A 90 27.41 26.70 29.48
CA GLY A 90 25.96 26.52 29.29
C GLY A 90 25.50 25.08 28.98
N CYS A 91 26.41 24.10 28.98
CA CYS A 91 26.12 22.69 28.72
C CYS A 91 26.24 21.77 29.95
N GLY A 92 26.56 22.33 31.12
CA GLY A 92 26.63 21.57 32.38
C GLY A 92 25.27 21.03 32.82
N GLY A 93 25.27 19.88 33.49
CA GLY A 93 24.08 19.23 34.05
C GLY A 93 23.44 18.13 33.19
N ARG A 94 23.94 17.89 31.97
CA ARG A 94 23.30 16.99 30.99
C ARG A 94 23.54 15.50 31.21
N ASN A 95 24.47 15.14 32.10
CA ASN A 95 24.76 13.76 32.47
C ASN A 95 23.60 13.10 33.23
N PRO A 96 23.44 11.77 33.14
CA PRO A 96 22.54 11.02 34.01
C PRO A 96 22.84 11.29 35.48
N PHE A 97 21.81 11.55 36.28
CA PHE A 97 21.91 11.76 37.73
C PHE A 97 21.22 10.66 38.52
N SER A 98 20.21 10.00 37.95
CA SER A 98 19.60 8.80 38.53
C SER A 98 19.12 7.86 37.44
N TRP A 99 19.37 6.56 37.60
CA TRP A 99 19.01 5.54 36.60
C TRP A 99 18.87 4.16 37.21
N LYS A 100 18.23 3.27 36.45
CA LYS A 100 18.03 1.85 36.74
C LYS A 100 18.51 1.00 35.58
N LEU A 101 19.19 -0.10 35.88
CA LEU A 101 19.55 -1.13 34.92
C LEU A 101 18.71 -2.38 35.21
N TYR A 102 18.07 -2.92 34.19
CA TYR A 102 17.24 -4.13 34.27
C TYR A 102 17.72 -5.19 33.28
N GLY A 103 17.39 -6.46 33.57
CA GLY A 103 17.69 -7.61 32.73
C GLY A 103 16.49 -8.52 32.53
N ASN A 104 16.45 -9.22 31.40
CA ASN A 104 15.54 -10.34 31.13
C ASN A 104 16.16 -11.33 30.12
N ASN A 105 15.46 -12.44 29.86
CA ASN A 105 15.87 -13.45 28.87
C ASN A 105 14.84 -13.68 27.74
N GLU A 106 13.75 -12.93 27.73
CA GLU A 106 12.61 -13.14 26.82
C GLU A 106 12.59 -12.15 25.65
N GLY A 107 13.44 -11.12 25.68
CA GLY A 107 13.56 -10.11 24.63
C GLY A 107 12.97 -8.77 25.02
N LYS A 108 12.84 -7.85 24.04
CA LYS A 108 12.45 -6.45 24.29
C LYS A 108 11.08 -6.25 24.95
N ASN A 109 10.18 -7.24 24.84
CA ASN A 109 8.82 -7.20 25.40
C ASN A 109 8.66 -8.07 26.67
N GLY A 110 9.75 -8.69 27.14
CA GLY A 110 9.73 -9.55 28.33
C GLY A 110 9.61 -8.78 29.64
N ALA A 111 9.25 -9.47 30.72
CA ALA A 111 9.20 -8.88 32.06
C ALA A 111 10.61 -8.50 32.54
N TRP A 112 10.80 -7.25 32.96
CA TRP A 112 12.11 -6.71 33.35
C TRP A 112 12.40 -6.90 34.84
N THR A 113 13.56 -7.47 35.16
CA THR A 113 14.04 -7.62 36.55
C THR A 113 15.12 -6.58 36.84
N LEU A 114 14.99 -5.82 37.94
CA LEU A 114 15.96 -4.78 38.32
C LEU A 114 17.30 -5.42 38.72
N ILE A 115 18.39 -4.93 38.12
CA ILE A 115 19.78 -5.35 38.39
C ILE A 115 20.47 -4.34 39.30
N ASP A 116 20.35 -3.05 38.98
CA ASP A 116 21.04 -1.99 39.70
C ASP A 116 20.22 -0.69 39.67
N GLU A 117 20.32 0.11 40.73
CA GLU A 117 19.63 1.39 40.88
C GLU A 117 20.59 2.42 41.49
N VAL A 118 20.93 3.44 40.69
CA VAL A 118 21.74 4.57 41.12
C VAL A 118 20.82 5.77 41.31
N ASN A 119 20.72 6.23 42.56
CA ASN A 119 19.93 7.39 42.94
C ASN A 119 20.85 8.54 43.37
N LYS A 120 20.80 9.66 42.65
CA LYS A 120 21.59 10.88 42.87
C LYS A 120 23.09 10.65 42.81
N ASP A 121 23.58 10.23 41.64
CA ASP A 121 24.99 10.01 41.39
C ASP A 121 25.85 11.25 41.72
N LYS A 122 27.04 10.99 42.28
CA LYS A 122 28.04 12.01 42.62
C LYS A 122 29.38 11.77 41.93
N VAL A 123 29.48 10.72 41.12
CA VAL A 123 30.74 10.26 40.50
C VAL A 123 30.92 10.88 39.11
N LEU A 124 29.86 10.91 38.30
CA LEU A 124 29.89 11.58 37.00
C LEU A 124 30.14 13.08 37.19
N GLN A 125 31.06 13.61 36.38
CA GLN A 125 31.37 15.03 36.32
C GLN A 125 31.07 15.55 34.92
N ASP A 126 30.78 16.84 34.79
CA ASP A 126 30.64 17.52 33.51
C ASP A 126 32.01 17.73 32.85
N LYS A 127 32.64 16.62 32.44
CA LYS A 127 33.88 16.54 31.67
C LYS A 127 33.60 15.92 30.31
N ASN A 128 34.36 16.28 29.29
CA ASN A 128 34.21 15.71 27.95
C ASN A 128 34.88 14.33 27.87
N ASN A 129 34.24 13.36 27.21
CA ASN A 129 34.83 12.05 26.83
C ASN A 129 35.49 11.28 27.99
N THR A 130 34.94 11.38 29.20
CA THR A 130 35.54 10.77 30.40
C THR A 130 34.72 9.55 30.84
N SER A 131 35.39 8.42 31.07
CA SER A 131 34.74 7.14 31.41
C SER A 131 34.74 6.88 32.91
N TYR A 132 33.59 6.45 33.44
CA TYR A 132 33.37 6.15 34.85
C TYR A 132 32.83 4.73 35.00
N ASN A 133 33.41 3.96 35.92
CA ASN A 133 33.02 2.57 36.18
C ASN A 133 32.02 2.50 37.33
N PHE A 134 30.94 1.74 37.13
CA PHE A 134 29.91 1.45 38.12
C PHE A 134 29.85 -0.06 38.36
N PRO A 135 30.25 -0.56 39.54
CA PRO A 135 30.06 -1.97 39.88
C PRO A 135 28.59 -2.27 40.11
N CYS A 136 28.12 -3.47 39.75
CA CYS A 136 26.81 -3.96 40.16
C CYS A 136 26.90 -5.44 40.56
N GLU A 137 26.08 -5.85 41.53
CA GLU A 137 26.11 -7.22 42.07
C GLU A 137 24.93 -8.02 41.53
N GLY A 138 25.07 -8.54 40.30
CA GLY A 138 24.11 -9.48 39.74
C GLY A 138 24.36 -10.91 40.22
N SER A 139 23.30 -11.68 40.43
CA SER A 139 23.35 -13.13 40.66
C SER A 139 22.69 -13.95 39.54
N THR A 140 21.92 -13.29 38.67
CA THR A 140 21.09 -13.90 37.64
C THR A 140 21.62 -13.56 36.24
N SER A 141 21.66 -14.55 35.35
CA SER A 141 22.19 -14.40 34.00
C SER A 141 21.10 -13.84 33.07
N TYR A 142 21.42 -12.77 32.34
CA TYR A 142 20.49 -12.10 31.42
C TYR A 142 21.10 -11.94 30.03
N LYS A 143 20.24 -12.04 29.00
CA LYS A 143 20.60 -11.82 27.59
C LYS A 143 20.18 -10.45 27.08
N TYR A 144 19.06 -9.92 27.58
CA TYR A 144 18.53 -8.63 27.21
C TYR A 144 18.56 -7.70 28.40
N PHE A 145 18.85 -6.42 28.16
CA PHE A 145 19.00 -5.40 29.19
C PHE A 145 18.20 -4.14 28.82
N LYS A 146 17.68 -3.45 29.82
CA LYS A 146 17.06 -2.13 29.70
C LYS A 146 17.76 -1.18 30.65
N TRP A 147 18.32 -0.09 30.14
CA TRP A 147 18.86 1.00 30.94
C TRP A 147 17.91 2.18 30.88
N GLU A 148 17.41 2.62 32.04
CA GLU A 148 16.36 3.63 32.20
C GLU A 148 16.84 4.76 33.09
N ILE A 149 16.92 5.97 32.53
CA ILE A 149 17.37 7.19 33.18
C ILE A 149 16.14 7.97 33.63
N SER A 150 16.08 8.27 34.93
CA SER A 150 14.94 8.94 35.57
C SER A 150 15.24 10.38 35.99
N ALA A 151 16.51 10.78 36.08
CA ALA A 151 16.91 12.17 36.31
C ALA A 151 18.27 12.50 35.68
N ILE A 152 18.49 13.77 35.35
CA ILE A 152 19.77 14.37 34.96
C ILE A 152 20.18 15.44 35.96
N HIS A 153 21.46 15.84 35.98
CA HIS A 153 21.99 16.72 37.02
C HIS A 153 21.34 18.13 37.02
N SER A 154 21.08 18.72 35.84
CA SER A 154 20.23 19.90 35.65
C SER A 154 19.90 20.16 34.17
N GLY A 155 18.87 20.97 33.88
CA GLY A 155 18.46 21.33 32.52
C GLY A 155 17.44 20.38 31.89
N SER A 156 17.23 20.49 30.57
CA SER A 156 16.24 19.71 29.80
C SER A 156 16.83 18.87 28.68
N ILE A 157 18.16 18.68 28.65
CA ILE A 157 18.86 17.91 27.61
C ILE A 157 19.68 16.80 28.28
N LEU A 158 19.45 15.55 27.89
CA LEU A 158 20.26 14.40 28.28
C LEU A 158 21.37 14.18 27.26
N GLN A 159 22.59 13.91 27.74
CA GLN A 159 23.73 13.65 26.89
C GLN A 159 24.70 12.60 27.45
N VAL A 160 24.95 11.52 26.69
CA VAL A 160 25.85 10.40 27.08
C VAL A 160 26.65 9.94 25.87
N GLY A 161 27.96 9.67 26.03
CA GLY A 161 28.85 9.21 24.96
C GLY A 161 28.68 7.72 24.65
N GLU A 162 29.15 6.85 25.55
CA GLU A 162 29.20 5.39 25.37
C GLU A 162 28.74 4.66 26.66
N PHE A 163 28.16 3.47 26.50
CA PHE A 163 27.77 2.57 27.59
C PHE A 163 28.30 1.15 27.36
N GLU A 164 29.11 0.64 28.29
CA GLU A 164 29.69 -0.71 28.22
C GLU A 164 29.19 -1.58 29.39
N LEU A 165 28.83 -2.84 29.13
CA LEU A 165 28.34 -3.78 30.15
C LEU A 165 29.35 -4.90 30.40
N LYS A 166 29.58 -5.26 31.68
CA LYS A 166 30.48 -6.33 32.11
C LYS A 166 29.65 -7.53 32.59
N LEU A 167 29.79 -8.68 31.94
CA LEU A 167 29.03 -9.90 32.23
C LEU A 167 29.93 -11.09 32.62
N ASN A 168 29.46 -11.91 33.56
CA ASN A 168 30.01 -13.21 33.93
C ASN A 168 29.14 -14.35 33.38
N THR A 169 29.66 -15.20 32.49
CA THR A 169 28.83 -16.11 31.67
C THR A 169 28.85 -17.60 32.08
N CYS A 170 29.53 -18.02 33.17
CA CYS A 170 29.39 -19.36 33.81
C CYS A 170 29.56 -19.25 35.35
N THR A 171 28.65 -19.82 36.16
CA THR A 171 28.67 -19.69 37.64
C THR A 171 29.40 -20.79 38.39
N HIS A 172 29.77 -21.89 37.73
CA HIS A 172 30.49 -23.03 38.32
C HIS A 172 29.87 -23.66 39.59
N LEU A 173 28.55 -23.52 39.77
CA LEU A 173 27.77 -24.11 40.86
C LEU A 173 26.57 -24.86 40.28
N LYS A 174 26.27 -26.05 40.81
CA LYS A 174 25.08 -26.83 40.45
C LYS A 174 23.82 -26.20 41.04
N ALA A 175 22.66 -26.62 40.56
CA ALA A 175 21.37 -26.05 40.97
C ALA A 175 21.08 -26.16 42.48
N ASP A 176 21.81 -27.01 43.22
CA ASP A 176 21.75 -27.16 44.67
C ASP A 176 22.76 -26.26 45.45
N GLY A 177 23.51 -25.40 44.74
CA GLY A 177 24.50 -24.50 45.32
C GLY A 177 25.86 -25.15 45.61
N SER A 178 26.03 -26.45 45.36
CA SER A 178 27.32 -27.13 45.47
C SER A 178 28.24 -26.80 44.30
N SER A 179 29.56 -26.87 44.51
CA SER A 179 30.52 -26.62 43.43
C SER A 179 30.32 -27.60 42.27
N ALA A 180 30.20 -27.06 41.06
CA ALA A 180 30.18 -27.85 39.85
C ALA A 180 31.57 -28.32 39.43
N LEU A 181 32.63 -27.87 40.11
CA LEU A 181 34.01 -28.27 39.83
C LEU A 181 34.28 -29.68 40.36
N GLY A 182 34.65 -30.59 39.48
CA GLY A 182 35.02 -31.97 39.78
C GLY A 182 36.40 -32.09 40.45
N ALA A 183 36.88 -33.32 40.57
CA ALA A 183 38.19 -33.61 41.16
C ALA A 183 39.35 -32.93 40.38
N ALA A 184 40.49 -32.75 41.05
CA ALA A 184 41.68 -32.19 40.43
C ALA A 184 42.15 -33.07 39.26
N ILE A 185 42.24 -32.48 38.08
CA ILE A 185 42.60 -33.13 36.81
C ILE A 185 44.11 -33.10 36.61
N LYS A 186 44.75 -31.96 36.88
CA LYS A 186 46.19 -31.78 36.66
C LYS A 186 46.75 -30.67 37.55
N THR A 187 47.86 -30.95 38.20
CA THR A 187 48.69 -29.95 38.89
C THR A 187 49.86 -29.53 38.00
N VAL A 188 50.06 -28.23 37.87
CA VAL A 188 51.11 -27.60 37.07
C VAL A 188 52.03 -26.85 38.03
N GLU A 189 53.30 -27.24 38.05
CA GLU A 189 54.35 -26.57 38.82
C GLU A 189 54.66 -25.16 38.24
N PRO A 190 55.13 -24.20 39.06
CA PRO A 190 55.45 -22.86 38.60
C PRO A 190 56.57 -22.77 37.55
N THR A 191 56.45 -21.76 36.68
CA THR A 191 57.37 -21.46 35.56
C THR A 191 58.01 -20.07 35.71
N CYS A 192 58.81 -19.63 34.72
CA CYS A 192 59.53 -18.36 34.81
C CYS A 192 58.74 -17.08 34.54
N THR A 193 57.46 -17.22 34.22
CA THR A 193 56.53 -16.10 34.02
C THR A 193 55.19 -16.30 34.69
N GLU A 194 54.79 -17.54 34.99
CA GLU A 194 53.52 -17.82 35.67
C GLU A 194 53.66 -18.72 36.92
N PRO A 195 52.96 -18.38 38.04
CA PRO A 195 52.86 -19.25 39.21
C PRO A 195 52.19 -20.58 38.83
N GLY A 196 52.50 -21.65 39.56
CA GLY A 196 51.92 -22.98 39.31
C GLY A 196 50.41 -22.98 39.55
N TYR A 197 49.67 -24.00 39.14
CA TYR A 197 48.24 -24.11 39.43
C TYR A 197 47.71 -25.54 39.36
N THR A 198 46.62 -25.82 40.06
CA THR A 198 45.85 -27.06 39.97
C THR A 198 44.60 -26.84 39.14
N THR A 199 44.24 -27.78 38.26
CA THR A 199 43.07 -27.67 37.39
C THR A 199 41.94 -28.62 37.79
N LYS A 200 40.69 -28.20 37.63
CA LYS A 200 39.46 -28.97 37.91
C LYS A 200 38.42 -28.70 36.82
N GLU A 201 37.70 -29.69 36.32
CA GLU A 201 36.65 -29.49 35.29
C GLU A 201 35.30 -29.15 35.92
N CYS A 202 34.65 -28.12 35.41
CA CYS A 202 33.28 -27.79 35.76
C CYS A 202 32.30 -28.74 35.07
N SER A 203 31.63 -29.61 35.83
CA SER A 203 30.60 -30.54 35.35
C SER A 203 29.34 -29.90 34.73
N LEU A 204 29.24 -28.57 34.63
CA LEU A 204 28.10 -27.86 34.02
C LEU A 204 28.43 -27.17 32.70
N CYS A 205 29.57 -26.48 32.63
CA CYS A 205 30.03 -25.82 31.40
C CYS A 205 31.22 -26.54 30.75
N HIS A 206 31.65 -27.67 31.31
CA HIS A 206 32.75 -28.54 30.88
C HIS A 206 34.11 -27.83 30.71
N LEU A 207 34.22 -26.61 31.23
CA LEU A 207 35.45 -25.82 31.23
C LEU A 207 36.37 -26.25 32.38
N ILE A 208 37.66 -26.33 32.10
CA ILE A 208 38.71 -26.61 33.09
C ILE A 208 39.09 -25.31 33.79
N VAL A 209 38.89 -25.24 35.11
CA VAL A 209 39.16 -24.10 36.00
C VAL A 209 40.49 -24.30 36.75
N LYS A 210 41.29 -23.24 36.92
CA LYS A 210 42.64 -23.27 37.51
C LYS A 210 42.67 -22.60 38.90
N GLU A 211 43.32 -23.23 39.88
CA GLU A 211 43.64 -22.70 41.23
C GLU A 211 45.17 -22.51 41.36
N TYR A 212 45.68 -21.29 41.55
CA TYR A 212 47.13 -20.94 41.43
C TYR A 212 47.97 -21.01 42.74
N LEU A 213 49.29 -21.24 42.61
CA LEU A 213 50.37 -21.43 43.60
C LEU A 213 51.49 -20.35 43.42
N ASN A 214 51.60 -19.36 44.30
CA ASN A 214 52.24 -18.04 44.04
C ASN A 214 53.80 -17.88 44.05
N LEU A 215 54.63 -18.62 43.29
CA LEU A 215 56.08 -18.26 43.10
C LEU A 215 56.65 -18.62 41.71
N LEU A 216 57.48 -17.77 41.05
CA LEU A 216 58.05 -17.93 39.68
C LEU A 216 59.53 -18.45 39.61
N LYS A 217 59.96 -19.02 38.47
CA LYS A 217 61.34 -19.50 38.12
C LYS A 217 62.13 -18.54 37.17
N PRO A 218 63.41 -18.76 36.77
CA PRO A 218 64.15 -17.92 35.79
C PRO A 218 64.06 -18.37 34.30
N HIS A 219 64.26 -17.45 33.32
CA HIS A 219 64.12 -17.69 31.86
C HIS A 219 65.23 -18.55 31.22
N THR A 220 64.88 -19.37 30.22
CA THR A 220 65.81 -20.16 29.37
C THR A 220 65.55 -19.83 27.89
N LEU A 221 66.53 -19.43 27.06
CA LEU A 221 66.31 -18.87 25.71
C LEU A 221 66.88 -19.73 24.54
N THR A 222 66.19 -19.77 23.38
CA THR A 222 66.64 -20.25 22.04
C THR A 222 66.85 -19.10 21.07
N HIS A 223 67.78 -19.27 20.12
CA HIS A 223 68.09 -18.30 19.07
C HIS A 223 67.36 -18.62 17.75
N HIS A 224 66.79 -17.62 17.09
CA HIS A 224 66.12 -17.71 15.80
C HIS A 224 66.77 -16.77 14.77
N ALA A 225 67.35 -17.35 13.72
CA ALA A 225 68.02 -16.63 12.65
C ALA A 225 67.03 -15.97 11.67
N LEU A 226 67.49 -14.95 10.94
CA LEU A 226 66.73 -14.19 9.94
C LEU A 226 66.21 -15.07 8.77
N LYS A 227 64.96 -14.85 8.35
CA LYS A 227 64.28 -15.49 7.20
C LYS A 227 63.72 -14.42 6.25
N ALA A 228 64.05 -14.46 4.96
CA ALA A 228 63.55 -13.48 3.98
C ALA A 228 62.05 -13.69 3.64
N ALA A 229 61.37 -12.63 3.16
CA ALA A 229 59.97 -12.67 2.70
C ALA A 229 59.84 -13.19 1.26
N THR A 230 58.68 -13.76 0.91
CA THR A 230 58.30 -14.23 -0.44
C THR A 230 57.10 -13.45 -1.00
N CYS A 231 56.59 -13.77 -2.19
CA CYS A 231 55.48 -13.03 -2.84
C CYS A 231 54.12 -13.17 -2.17
N THR A 232 53.87 -14.29 -1.49
CA THR A 232 52.59 -14.57 -0.80
C THR A 232 52.77 -14.73 0.71
N GLU A 233 53.99 -14.94 1.20
CA GLU A 233 54.29 -15.14 2.62
C GLU A 233 55.30 -14.09 3.13
N THR A 234 55.02 -13.56 4.32
CA THR A 234 55.89 -12.61 5.02
C THR A 234 57.19 -13.26 5.57
N GLY A 235 58.29 -12.50 5.64
CA GLY A 235 59.58 -12.91 6.23
C GLY A 235 59.74 -12.56 7.72
N LEU A 236 60.89 -12.86 8.33
CA LEU A 236 61.20 -12.64 9.76
C LEU A 236 62.63 -12.14 10.05
N LYS A 237 62.79 -11.15 10.93
CA LYS A 237 64.08 -10.68 11.49
C LYS A 237 64.64 -11.64 12.55
N GLU A 238 65.94 -11.55 12.87
CA GLU A 238 66.63 -12.37 13.90
C GLU A 238 66.21 -11.99 15.34
N TYR A 239 66.03 -12.99 16.23
CA TYR A 239 65.64 -12.78 17.64
C TYR A 239 65.95 -13.98 18.57
N TRP A 240 65.86 -13.80 19.88
CA TRP A 240 65.94 -14.86 20.89
C TRP A 240 64.60 -15.04 21.59
N GLN A 241 64.13 -16.26 21.74
CA GLN A 241 62.86 -16.58 22.38
C GLN A 241 63.10 -17.38 23.64
N CYS A 242 62.43 -17.02 24.73
CA CYS A 242 62.44 -17.88 25.91
C CYS A 242 61.69 -19.19 25.64
N ASN A 243 62.36 -20.33 25.76
CA ASN A 243 61.80 -21.68 25.60
C ASN A 243 60.73 -22.03 26.63
N VAL A 244 60.62 -21.21 27.68
CA VAL A 244 59.70 -21.45 28.79
C VAL A 244 58.51 -20.50 28.72
N CYS A 245 58.71 -19.21 28.42
CA CYS A 245 57.63 -18.22 28.41
C CYS A 245 57.33 -17.58 27.05
N ASN A 246 58.04 -18.00 26.00
CA ASN A 246 57.91 -17.54 24.61
C ASN A 246 58.08 -16.03 24.38
N LYS A 247 58.45 -15.25 25.40
CA LYS A 247 58.81 -13.84 25.26
C LYS A 247 60.02 -13.72 24.33
N LEU A 248 59.96 -12.70 23.49
CA LEU A 248 60.92 -12.44 22.43
C LEU A 248 61.88 -11.36 22.90
N PHE A 249 63.15 -11.52 22.58
CA PHE A 249 64.21 -10.63 23.01
C PHE A 249 65.12 -10.33 21.82
N SER A 250 65.57 -9.08 21.73
CA SER A 250 66.50 -8.66 20.68
C SER A 250 67.94 -9.08 20.98
N ASN A 251 68.20 -9.67 22.16
CA ASN A 251 69.51 -10.14 22.56
C ASN A 251 69.44 -11.37 23.50
N LYS A 252 70.57 -12.08 23.61
CA LYS A 252 70.72 -13.31 24.41
C LYS A 252 70.62 -13.11 25.94
N ALA A 253 70.72 -11.88 26.45
CA ALA A 253 70.68 -11.58 27.89
C ALA A 253 69.26 -11.35 28.43
N ALA A 254 68.23 -11.37 27.57
CA ALA A 254 66.83 -11.07 27.90
C ALA A 254 66.62 -9.71 28.59
N THR A 255 67.48 -8.73 28.28
CA THR A 255 67.42 -7.39 28.88
C THR A 255 66.51 -6.42 28.12
N THR A 256 66.17 -6.74 26.88
CA THR A 256 65.28 -5.92 26.03
C THR A 256 64.26 -6.84 25.37
N GLU A 257 63.04 -6.82 25.89
CA GLU A 257 61.90 -7.59 25.38
C GLU A 257 61.34 -6.92 24.12
N ILE A 258 61.13 -7.72 23.07
CA ILE A 258 60.39 -7.32 21.87
C ILE A 258 58.92 -7.53 22.20
N THR A 259 58.23 -6.43 22.47
CA THR A 259 56.84 -6.43 22.97
C THR A 259 55.79 -6.56 21.86
N ASP A 260 56.17 -6.30 20.61
CA ASP A 260 55.32 -6.48 19.43
C ASP A 260 56.01 -7.37 18.39
N ALA A 261 55.43 -8.55 18.17
CA ALA A 261 55.92 -9.53 17.21
C ALA A 261 55.80 -9.03 15.75
N ALA A 262 54.95 -8.04 15.45
CA ALA A 262 54.84 -7.45 14.11
C ALA A 262 56.13 -6.75 13.67
N ASN A 263 56.93 -6.24 14.61
CA ASN A 263 58.23 -5.63 14.32
C ASN A 263 59.30 -6.63 13.82
N LEU A 264 59.05 -7.94 14.01
CA LEU A 264 59.86 -9.01 13.46
C LEU A 264 59.46 -9.37 12.02
N VAL A 265 58.25 -9.04 11.59
CA VAL A 265 57.70 -9.45 10.30
C VAL A 265 58.22 -8.54 9.20
N ILE A 266 58.70 -9.14 8.11
CA ILE A 266 59.01 -8.47 6.85
C ILE A 266 57.79 -8.70 5.94
N PRO A 267 57.07 -7.65 5.47
CA PRO A 267 55.89 -7.84 4.62
C PRO A 267 56.18 -8.70 3.39
N ALA A 268 55.17 -9.45 2.92
CA ALA A 268 55.29 -10.22 1.67
C ALA A 268 55.60 -9.25 0.52
N ASN A 269 56.45 -9.67 -0.41
CA ASN A 269 56.98 -8.80 -1.45
C ASN A 269 55.92 -8.37 -2.49
N GLY A 270 54.70 -8.93 -2.42
CA GLY A 270 53.65 -8.74 -3.41
C GLY A 270 53.97 -9.45 -4.73
N HIS A 271 53.01 -9.43 -5.65
CA HIS A 271 53.21 -10.00 -6.99
C HIS A 271 53.90 -8.96 -7.89
N THR A 272 55.12 -9.24 -8.31
CA THR A 272 55.74 -8.58 -9.47
C THR A 272 55.22 -9.28 -10.72
N LEU A 273 54.42 -8.60 -11.53
CA LEU A 273 53.78 -9.19 -12.71
C LEU A 273 54.60 -8.87 -13.97
N ASP A 274 54.69 -9.81 -14.89
CA ASP A 274 55.18 -9.55 -16.25
C ASP A 274 54.12 -8.83 -17.11
N SER A 275 54.47 -8.52 -18.36
CA SER A 275 53.58 -7.91 -19.34
C SER A 275 52.34 -8.75 -19.67
N GLU A 276 52.30 -10.02 -19.26
CA GLU A 276 51.20 -10.97 -19.49
C GLU A 276 50.33 -11.13 -18.22
N GLY A 277 50.66 -10.42 -17.13
CA GLY A 277 49.90 -10.45 -15.89
C GLY A 277 50.16 -11.69 -15.03
N ASN A 278 51.25 -12.41 -15.27
CA ASN A 278 51.69 -13.53 -14.44
C ASN A 278 52.73 -13.03 -13.43
N CYS A 279 52.63 -13.49 -12.18
CA CYS A 279 53.64 -13.19 -11.19
C CYS A 279 54.97 -13.87 -11.55
N THR A 280 55.99 -13.07 -11.85
CA THR A 280 57.34 -13.51 -12.25
C THR A 280 58.07 -14.32 -11.18
N VAL A 281 57.50 -14.39 -9.97
CA VAL A 281 58.09 -15.10 -8.82
C VAL A 281 57.28 -16.33 -8.38
N CYS A 282 55.95 -16.36 -8.54
CA CYS A 282 55.11 -17.48 -8.06
C CYS A 282 54.03 -18.00 -9.04
N GLY A 283 53.92 -17.42 -10.24
CA GLY A 283 53.02 -17.90 -11.29
C GLY A 283 51.53 -17.59 -11.11
N ALA A 284 51.11 -16.85 -10.07
CA ALA A 284 49.72 -16.39 -9.93
C ALA A 284 49.34 -15.41 -11.06
N ASN A 285 48.17 -15.59 -11.68
CA ASN A 285 47.69 -14.75 -12.79
C ASN A 285 46.68 -13.68 -12.34
N ARG A 286 46.58 -12.61 -13.14
CA ARG A 286 45.71 -11.45 -12.87
C ARG A 286 44.23 -11.62 -13.24
N TYR A 287 43.83 -12.73 -13.85
CA TYR A 287 42.46 -13.01 -14.28
C TYR A 287 41.82 -14.18 -13.50
N ALA A 288 42.29 -14.45 -12.28
CA ALA A 288 41.75 -15.51 -11.43
C ALA A 288 40.24 -15.42 -11.15
N LEU A 289 39.64 -14.23 -11.31
CA LEU A 289 38.18 -14.04 -11.27
C LEU A 289 37.43 -14.77 -12.41
N PHE A 290 38.11 -15.08 -13.51
CA PHE A 290 37.57 -15.78 -14.67
C PHE A 290 37.97 -17.26 -14.72
N ASN A 291 38.86 -17.72 -13.84
CA ASN A 291 39.25 -19.12 -13.79
C ASN A 291 38.04 -19.98 -13.40
N ASN A 292 37.84 -21.09 -14.13
CA ASN A 292 36.72 -22.02 -13.94
C ASN A 292 35.32 -21.42 -14.17
N LEU A 293 35.18 -20.34 -14.95
CA LEU A 293 33.88 -19.88 -15.43
C LEU A 293 33.44 -20.69 -16.66
N ASP A 294 32.33 -21.40 -16.53
CA ASP A 294 31.76 -22.19 -17.62
C ASP A 294 31.47 -21.30 -18.84
N GLY A 295 31.92 -21.74 -20.01
CA GLY A 295 31.65 -21.07 -21.28
C GLY A 295 32.65 -19.97 -21.67
N ILE A 296 33.56 -19.55 -20.79
CA ILE A 296 34.58 -18.52 -21.05
C ILE A 296 35.96 -19.15 -21.28
N THR A 297 36.66 -18.72 -22.34
CA THR A 297 38.04 -19.11 -22.67
C THR A 297 38.88 -17.90 -23.09
N ASP A 298 40.19 -18.10 -23.28
CA ASP A 298 41.11 -17.11 -23.88
C ASP A 298 41.11 -15.73 -23.20
N VAL A 299 41.07 -15.74 -21.86
CA VAL A 299 41.01 -14.50 -21.07
C VAL A 299 42.34 -13.77 -21.13
N THR A 300 42.30 -12.51 -21.55
CA THR A 300 43.44 -11.58 -21.53
C THR A 300 43.04 -10.29 -20.81
N ILE A 301 43.98 -9.69 -20.08
CA ILE A 301 43.77 -8.40 -19.41
C ILE A 301 44.81 -7.41 -19.94
N THR A 302 44.36 -6.24 -20.35
CA THR A 302 45.20 -5.13 -20.78
C THR A 302 44.85 -3.89 -19.95
N ASP A 303 45.83 -3.37 -19.21
CA ASP A 303 45.65 -2.13 -18.46
C ASP A 303 45.99 -0.92 -19.34
N ASN A 304 45.08 0.06 -19.37
CA ASN A 304 45.26 1.29 -20.12
C ASN A 304 45.53 2.43 -19.13
N GLY A 305 46.80 2.75 -18.87
CA GLY A 305 47.20 3.91 -18.07
C GLY A 305 48.12 3.59 -16.89
N GLY A 306 48.44 4.62 -16.09
CA GLY A 306 49.44 4.52 -15.01
C GLY A 306 49.00 3.79 -13.74
N TYR A 307 47.73 3.36 -13.67
CA TYR A 307 47.14 2.70 -12.49
C TYR A 307 46.39 1.43 -12.89
N PRO A 308 47.09 0.31 -13.09
CA PRO A 308 46.51 -0.94 -13.58
C PRO A 308 45.63 -1.63 -12.53
N TRP A 309 44.52 -2.28 -12.91
CA TRP A 309 43.64 -2.94 -11.94
C TRP A 309 44.35 -4.14 -11.27
N GLN A 310 43.98 -4.48 -10.03
CA GLN A 310 44.69 -5.49 -9.22
C GLN A 310 43.73 -6.53 -8.64
N ILE A 311 44.19 -7.79 -8.55
CA ILE A 311 43.58 -8.81 -7.69
C ILE A 311 44.23 -8.71 -6.32
N LEU A 312 43.42 -8.58 -5.27
CA LEU A 312 43.91 -8.48 -3.90
C LEU A 312 43.07 -9.33 -2.95
N ASP A 313 43.73 -9.81 -1.90
CA ASP A 313 43.12 -10.52 -0.77
C ASP A 313 42.25 -9.55 0.06
N SER A 314 41.19 -10.09 0.68
CA SER A 314 40.36 -9.45 1.72
C SER A 314 41.10 -8.64 2.82
N LYS A 315 42.39 -8.87 3.06
CA LYS A 315 43.23 -8.19 4.05
C LYS A 315 44.15 -7.13 3.46
N ALA A 316 44.09 -6.87 2.15
CA ALA A 316 44.91 -5.87 1.50
C ALA A 316 44.58 -4.42 1.94
N GLU A 317 45.55 -3.52 1.78
CA GLU A 317 45.40 -2.10 2.10
C GLU A 317 44.27 -1.46 1.26
N GLY A 318 43.30 -0.83 1.93
CA GLY A 318 42.10 -0.27 1.29
C GLY A 318 40.93 -1.24 1.12
N MET A 319 41.00 -2.46 1.69
CA MET A 319 39.85 -3.38 1.82
C MET A 319 39.05 -3.16 3.12
N GLN A 320 39.48 -2.23 3.97
CA GLN A 320 38.73 -1.74 5.13
C GLN A 320 37.81 -0.59 4.71
N ASP A 321 36.69 -0.39 5.41
CA ASP A 321 35.76 0.74 5.19
C ASP A 321 35.12 0.84 3.79
N LEU A 322 34.91 -0.31 3.13
CA LEU A 322 34.16 -0.41 1.86
C LEU A 322 32.69 0.03 1.98
N GLY A 323 32.18 0.03 3.22
CA GLY A 323 30.81 0.37 3.51
C GLY A 323 29.76 -0.67 3.08
N PHE A 324 30.19 -1.75 2.43
CA PHE A 324 29.44 -2.98 2.13
C PHE A 324 30.34 -4.17 2.45
N THR A 325 29.73 -5.34 2.70
CA THR A 325 30.48 -6.57 2.99
C THR A 325 30.71 -7.37 1.70
N ILE A 326 31.97 -7.69 1.40
CA ILE A 326 32.33 -8.69 0.39
C ILE A 326 32.50 -10.04 1.12
N PRO A 327 31.88 -11.15 0.67
CA PRO A 327 32.04 -12.46 1.30
C PRO A 327 33.50 -12.92 1.35
N ASN A 328 33.95 -13.44 2.49
CA ASN A 328 35.30 -13.98 2.66
C ASN A 328 35.60 -15.07 1.63
N GLY A 329 36.79 -15.00 1.02
CA GLY A 329 37.22 -15.93 -0.04
C GLY A 329 36.72 -15.58 -1.45
N SER A 330 36.03 -14.44 -1.65
CA SER A 330 35.70 -13.95 -2.99
C SER A 330 36.96 -13.47 -3.71
N ASN A 331 37.16 -13.89 -4.97
CA ASN A 331 38.10 -13.23 -5.86
C ASN A 331 37.56 -11.82 -6.20
N VAL A 332 38.40 -10.80 -6.09
CA VAL A 332 38.02 -9.39 -6.29
C VAL A 332 39.00 -8.73 -7.23
N LEU A 333 38.50 -8.12 -8.31
CA LEU A 333 39.26 -7.26 -9.20
C LEU A 333 38.96 -5.80 -8.84
N MET A 334 39.98 -5.01 -8.56
CA MET A 334 39.79 -3.63 -8.05
C MET A 334 40.68 -2.59 -8.72
N SER A 335 40.21 -1.34 -8.70
CA SER A 335 40.99 -0.18 -9.14
C SER A 335 42.18 0.07 -8.20
N SER A 336 43.36 0.38 -8.74
CA SER A 336 44.60 0.55 -7.96
C SER A 336 44.99 2.00 -7.67
N ASN A 337 44.24 2.97 -8.19
CA ASN A 337 44.52 4.40 -8.05
C ASN A 337 44.09 5.00 -6.68
N TYR A 338 44.18 4.18 -5.64
CA TYR A 338 43.91 4.56 -4.26
C TYR A 338 44.91 5.59 -3.75
N HIS A 339 44.44 6.58 -2.98
CA HIS A 339 45.23 7.75 -2.55
C HIS A 339 45.88 8.57 -3.70
N LYS A 340 45.35 8.50 -4.92
CA LYS A 340 45.81 9.30 -6.06
C LYS A 340 44.71 10.25 -6.57
N PRO A 341 44.54 11.44 -5.95
CA PRO A 341 43.53 12.41 -6.38
C PRO A 341 43.60 12.75 -7.88
N GLY A 342 42.45 12.89 -8.54
CA GLY A 342 42.35 13.27 -9.95
C GLY A 342 42.86 12.25 -10.96
N SER A 343 43.14 11.02 -10.52
CA SER A 343 43.65 9.94 -11.37
C SER A 343 42.53 9.09 -11.98
N SER A 344 42.88 8.27 -12.99
CA SER A 344 42.01 7.25 -13.56
C SER A 344 42.70 5.90 -13.60
N SER A 345 41.94 4.84 -13.33
CA SER A 345 42.37 3.45 -13.43
C SER A 345 41.46 2.76 -14.45
N GLU A 346 42.05 2.27 -15.52
CA GLU A 346 41.33 1.61 -16.61
C GLU A 346 41.95 0.26 -16.93
N THR A 347 41.08 -0.75 -17.10
CA THR A 347 41.49 -2.07 -17.57
C THR A 347 40.47 -2.60 -18.58
N VAL A 348 40.94 -3.37 -19.55
CA VAL A 348 40.14 -4.06 -20.56
C VAL A 348 40.42 -5.55 -20.43
N ILE A 349 39.38 -6.32 -20.13
CA ILE A 349 39.42 -7.77 -20.08
C ILE A 349 38.78 -8.28 -21.36
N ARG A 350 39.50 -9.06 -22.17
CA ARG A 350 38.96 -9.74 -23.36
C ARG A 350 38.86 -11.23 -23.10
N PHE A 351 37.86 -11.87 -23.65
CA PHE A 351 37.67 -13.31 -23.55
C PHE A 351 36.77 -13.83 -24.67
N ASN A 352 36.86 -15.12 -24.95
CA ASN A 352 35.96 -15.81 -25.86
C ASN A 352 34.83 -16.48 -25.09
N VAL A 353 33.63 -16.40 -25.65
CA VAL A 353 32.43 -17.10 -25.18
C VAL A 353 32.12 -18.23 -26.15
N SER A 354 32.12 -19.46 -25.64
CA SER A 354 31.98 -20.69 -26.43
C SER A 354 30.54 -21.12 -26.69
N LYS A 355 29.59 -20.65 -25.87
CA LYS A 355 28.14 -20.86 -25.96
C LYS A 355 27.44 -19.64 -25.38
N PRO A 356 26.20 -19.31 -25.76
CA PRO A 356 25.47 -18.22 -25.13
C PRO A 356 25.46 -18.37 -23.60
N ILE A 357 25.87 -17.32 -22.88
CA ILE A 357 25.95 -17.32 -21.41
C ILE A 357 25.24 -16.10 -20.82
N LEU A 358 24.68 -16.30 -19.64
CA LEU A 358 24.32 -15.21 -18.73
C LEU A 358 25.52 -14.92 -17.82
N LEU A 359 26.16 -13.76 -18.00
CA LEU A 359 27.22 -13.26 -17.13
C LEU A 359 26.58 -12.42 -16.02
N THR A 360 26.86 -12.76 -14.76
CA THR A 360 26.41 -12.01 -13.59
C THR A 360 27.61 -11.62 -12.73
N SER A 361 27.58 -10.42 -12.16
CA SER A 361 28.64 -9.94 -11.26
C SER A 361 28.08 -8.99 -10.23
N GLN A 362 28.75 -8.92 -9.08
CA GLN A 362 28.55 -7.81 -8.15
C GLN A 362 29.52 -6.68 -8.51
N ILE A 363 28.99 -5.47 -8.56
CA ILE A 363 29.74 -4.25 -8.77
C ILE A 363 29.59 -3.38 -7.52
N LEU A 364 30.71 -2.88 -7.02
CA LEU A 364 30.76 -2.03 -5.83
C LEU A 364 31.63 -0.80 -6.11
N VAL A 365 31.14 0.38 -5.74
CA VAL A 365 31.94 1.60 -5.59
C VAL A 365 31.84 2.07 -4.16
N SER A 366 32.99 2.36 -3.56
CA SER A 366 33.09 2.83 -2.19
C SER A 366 33.74 4.21 -2.16
N SER A 367 33.00 5.23 -2.60
CA SER A 367 33.45 6.63 -2.55
C SER A 367 32.46 7.51 -1.82
N GLU A 368 32.96 8.48 -1.04
CA GLU A 368 32.15 9.53 -0.41
C GLU A 368 31.92 10.74 -1.35
N GLU A 369 32.60 10.78 -2.50
CA GLU A 369 32.47 11.87 -3.46
C GLU A 369 31.61 11.46 -4.66
N ASN A 370 30.44 12.10 -4.83
CA ASN A 370 29.54 11.84 -5.96
C ASN A 370 30.15 12.14 -7.35
N LYS A 371 31.28 12.85 -7.40
CA LYS A 371 32.03 13.16 -8.63
C LYS A 371 32.97 12.03 -9.06
N THR A 372 33.21 11.03 -8.20
CA THR A 372 33.87 9.79 -8.64
C THR A 372 32.93 9.02 -9.55
N LEU A 373 33.44 8.44 -10.62
CA LEU A 373 32.64 7.66 -11.56
C LEU A 373 33.31 6.31 -11.82
N PHE A 374 32.55 5.25 -11.63
CA PHE A 374 32.85 3.94 -12.18
C PHE A 374 31.96 3.69 -13.39
N ASP A 375 32.58 3.72 -14.57
CA ASP A 375 31.94 3.31 -15.81
C ASP A 375 32.31 1.84 -16.10
N PHE A 376 31.30 1.03 -16.35
CA PHE A 376 31.43 -0.36 -16.76
C PHE A 376 30.91 -0.51 -18.18
N TYR A 377 31.73 -1.09 -19.06
CA TYR A 377 31.41 -1.30 -20.47
C TYR A 377 31.47 -2.78 -20.81
N VAL A 378 30.55 -3.21 -21.66
CA VAL A 378 30.57 -4.52 -22.34
C VAL A 378 30.66 -4.22 -23.84
N ASP A 379 31.69 -4.73 -24.51
CA ASP A 379 31.90 -4.53 -25.96
C ASP A 379 31.84 -3.07 -26.41
N ASN A 380 32.46 -2.20 -25.62
CA ASN A 380 32.46 -0.73 -25.77
C ASN A 380 31.12 -0.03 -25.53
N ASN A 381 30.03 -0.77 -25.27
CA ASN A 381 28.77 -0.19 -24.83
C ASN A 381 28.83 0.16 -23.35
N LYS A 382 28.58 1.42 -22.99
CA LYS A 382 28.51 1.85 -21.59
C LYS A 382 27.28 1.27 -20.92
N GLU A 383 27.46 0.24 -20.13
CA GLU A 383 26.40 -0.56 -19.54
C GLU A 383 25.92 -0.01 -18.19
N LEU A 384 26.84 0.52 -17.41
CA LEU A 384 26.56 1.07 -16.09
C LEU A 384 27.50 2.24 -15.81
N SER A 385 26.97 3.26 -15.15
CA SER A 385 27.74 4.35 -14.55
C SER A 385 27.25 4.53 -13.13
N ILE A 386 28.09 4.26 -12.14
CA ILE A 386 27.75 4.44 -10.72
C ILE A 386 28.78 5.31 -10.03
N SER A 387 28.30 6.07 -9.07
CA SER A 387 29.09 6.98 -8.23
C SER A 387 28.64 6.87 -6.79
N GLY A 388 29.47 7.40 -5.90
CA GLY A 388 29.23 7.32 -4.46
C GLY A 388 29.29 5.88 -3.95
N LYS A 389 28.86 5.70 -2.71
CA LYS A 389 28.82 4.40 -2.03
C LYS A 389 27.62 3.58 -2.53
N LYS A 390 27.84 2.71 -3.52
CA LYS A 390 26.79 1.90 -4.16
C LYS A 390 27.26 0.49 -4.49
N GLN A 391 26.41 -0.49 -4.19
CA GLN A 391 26.56 -1.89 -4.55
C GLN A 391 25.37 -2.32 -5.41
N THR A 392 25.60 -3.00 -6.51
CA THR A 392 24.53 -3.51 -7.39
C THR A 392 24.95 -4.82 -8.06
N GLU A 393 24.00 -5.71 -8.25
CA GLU A 393 24.16 -6.81 -9.18
C GLU A 393 24.08 -6.29 -10.62
N TYR A 394 24.95 -6.80 -11.48
CA TYR A 394 24.94 -6.57 -12.91
C TYR A 394 24.75 -7.90 -13.64
N LYS A 395 23.93 -7.88 -14.70
CA LYS A 395 23.66 -9.04 -15.55
C LYS A 395 23.73 -8.64 -17.03
N VAL A 396 24.33 -9.49 -17.86
CA VAL A 396 24.36 -9.33 -19.32
C VAL A 396 24.33 -10.69 -20.00
N LEU A 397 23.67 -10.75 -21.16
CA LEU A 397 23.61 -11.93 -22.02
C LEU A 397 24.69 -11.77 -23.09
N LEU A 398 25.58 -12.76 -23.24
CA LEU A 398 26.68 -12.71 -24.21
C LEU A 398 26.51 -13.81 -25.25
N SER A 399 26.74 -13.45 -26.51
CA SER A 399 26.71 -14.36 -27.66
C SER A 399 27.96 -15.22 -27.75
N VAL A 400 27.99 -16.15 -28.72
CA VAL A 400 29.23 -16.87 -29.05
C VAL A 400 30.18 -15.93 -29.78
N GLY A 401 31.45 -15.85 -29.34
CA GLY A 401 32.47 -15.01 -29.98
C GLY A 401 33.37 -14.28 -28.99
N GLU A 402 34.15 -13.33 -29.49
CA GLU A 402 35.02 -12.47 -28.68
C GLU A 402 34.18 -11.38 -27.99
N HIS A 403 34.36 -11.24 -26.68
CA HIS A 403 33.73 -10.22 -25.86
C HIS A 403 34.77 -9.49 -25.00
N SER A 404 34.42 -8.30 -24.53
CA SER A 404 35.27 -7.48 -23.69
C SER A 404 34.52 -6.78 -22.56
N LEU A 405 35.14 -6.73 -21.39
CA LEU A 405 34.72 -5.90 -20.26
C LEU A 405 35.75 -4.79 -20.06
N ARG A 406 35.32 -3.54 -20.20
CA ARG A 406 36.18 -2.39 -19.93
C ARG A 406 35.70 -1.70 -18.65
N LEU A 407 36.60 -1.60 -17.68
CA LEU A 407 36.34 -1.05 -16.35
C LEU A 407 37.09 0.27 -16.25
N VAL A 408 36.39 1.38 -15.99
CA VAL A 408 37.01 2.71 -15.87
C VAL A 408 36.60 3.33 -14.55
N TYR A 409 37.55 3.49 -13.64
CA TYR A 409 37.35 4.21 -12.39
C TYR A 409 38.06 5.56 -12.42
N LYS A 410 37.27 6.64 -12.34
CA LYS A 410 37.75 8.03 -12.26
C LYS A 410 37.64 8.51 -10.83
N LYS A 411 38.78 8.73 -10.19
CA LYS A 411 38.84 9.22 -8.81
C LYS A 411 38.72 10.74 -8.78
N GLY A 412 38.01 11.23 -7.78
CA GLY A 412 37.81 12.65 -7.53
C GLY A 412 39.06 13.30 -6.93
N ASN A 413 38.94 14.57 -6.51
CA ASN A 413 40.09 15.37 -6.08
C ASN A 413 40.43 15.20 -4.59
N ARG A 414 39.66 14.39 -3.84
CA ARG A 414 39.87 14.17 -2.42
C ARG A 414 40.90 13.07 -2.12
N SER A 415 41.71 13.27 -1.08
CA SER A 415 42.74 12.33 -0.63
C SER A 415 42.33 11.46 0.58
N ASP A 416 41.21 11.76 1.24
CA ASP A 416 40.89 11.33 2.62
C ASP A 416 39.51 10.65 2.80
N ALA A 417 39.00 9.85 1.84
CA ALA A 417 37.63 9.32 1.91
C ALA A 417 37.52 7.79 1.66
N ASN A 418 37.21 6.99 2.69
CA ASN A 418 36.98 5.52 2.61
C ASN A 418 38.03 4.75 1.78
N ALA A 419 37.68 3.55 1.29
CA ALA A 419 38.49 2.81 0.33
C ALA A 419 38.67 3.54 -1.02
N ASP A 420 37.79 4.47 -1.40
CA ASP A 420 37.75 5.22 -2.68
C ASP A 420 38.15 4.41 -3.92
N ARG A 421 37.50 3.26 -4.09
CA ARG A 421 37.82 2.27 -5.13
C ARG A 421 36.54 1.73 -5.77
N ALA A 422 36.70 1.19 -6.97
CA ALA A 422 35.70 0.36 -7.64
C ALA A 422 36.14 -1.11 -7.63
N PHE A 423 35.16 -2.00 -7.51
CA PHE A 423 35.34 -3.44 -7.36
C PHE A 423 34.39 -4.18 -8.29
N LEU A 424 34.93 -5.23 -8.93
CA LEU A 424 34.19 -6.26 -9.63
C LEU A 424 34.47 -7.59 -8.91
N TYR A 425 33.44 -8.25 -8.41
CA TYR A 425 33.60 -9.50 -7.67
C TYR A 425 32.38 -10.41 -7.80
N ASN A 426 32.52 -11.67 -7.35
CA ASN A 426 31.47 -12.68 -7.44
C ASN A 426 30.95 -12.84 -8.89
N LEU A 427 31.88 -12.81 -9.85
CA LEU A 427 31.61 -13.04 -11.26
C LEU A 427 31.20 -14.50 -11.45
N LYS A 428 30.09 -14.72 -12.16
CA LYS A 428 29.55 -16.05 -12.46
C LYS A 428 29.03 -16.08 -13.88
N THR A 429 29.16 -17.23 -14.50
CA THR A 429 28.50 -17.55 -15.77
C THR A 429 27.45 -18.62 -15.54
N SER A 430 26.39 -18.57 -16.34
CA SER A 430 25.43 -19.66 -16.45
C SER A 430 25.09 -19.92 -17.91
N VAL A 431 25.22 -21.18 -18.31
CA VAL A 431 24.68 -21.70 -19.59
C VAL A 431 23.20 -22.05 -19.47
N THR A 432 22.68 -22.15 -18.24
CA THR A 432 21.25 -22.29 -17.98
C THR A 432 20.65 -20.90 -17.81
N ILE A 433 19.81 -20.50 -18.76
CA ILE A 433 19.31 -19.14 -18.88
C ILE A 433 17.82 -19.20 -18.52
N ASP A 434 17.41 -18.31 -17.62
CA ASP A 434 16.01 -18.10 -17.22
C ASP A 434 15.85 -16.65 -16.75
N ASP A 435 15.74 -15.72 -17.70
CA ASP A 435 15.63 -14.29 -17.43
C ASP A 435 14.74 -13.61 -18.48
N TYR A 436 14.58 -12.29 -18.40
CA TYR A 436 13.75 -11.52 -19.32
C TYR A 436 14.60 -10.62 -20.22
N VAL A 437 14.21 -10.51 -21.48
CA VAL A 437 14.87 -9.68 -22.49
C VAL A 437 13.90 -8.72 -23.16
N ALA A 438 14.45 -7.59 -23.61
CA ALA A 438 13.86 -6.70 -24.59
C ALA A 438 14.54 -6.98 -25.94
N ASP A 439 13.78 -7.52 -26.87
CA ASP A 439 14.21 -7.97 -28.20
C ASP A 439 13.72 -6.99 -29.27
N TYR A 440 14.62 -6.47 -30.09
CA TYR A 440 14.34 -5.40 -31.04
C TYR A 440 14.26 -5.90 -32.49
N GLU A 441 13.14 -5.58 -33.13
CA GLU A 441 12.93 -5.81 -34.56
C GLU A 441 13.04 -4.49 -35.33
N SER A 442 14.13 -4.35 -36.10
CA SER A 442 14.45 -3.13 -36.83
C SER A 442 13.53 -2.85 -38.03
N SER A 443 12.90 -3.88 -38.62
CA SER A 443 12.03 -3.71 -39.80
C SER A 443 10.76 -2.90 -39.51
N ASN A 444 10.32 -2.85 -38.25
CA ASN A 444 9.11 -2.14 -37.83
C ASN A 444 9.30 -1.29 -36.55
N ASN A 445 10.55 -1.15 -36.07
CA ASN A 445 10.91 -0.47 -34.82
C ASN A 445 10.11 -0.97 -33.60
N THR A 446 9.98 -2.28 -33.45
CA THR A 446 9.25 -2.92 -32.35
C THR A 446 10.21 -3.44 -31.29
N LEU A 447 9.90 -3.18 -30.02
CA LEU A 447 10.60 -3.78 -28.88
C LEU A 447 9.67 -4.79 -28.19
N THR A 448 10.11 -6.05 -28.10
CA THR A 448 9.33 -7.14 -27.50
C THR A 448 9.93 -7.56 -26.16
N PHE A 449 9.15 -7.44 -25.09
CA PHE A 449 9.48 -7.92 -23.76
C PHE A 449 9.05 -9.38 -23.61
N LYS A 450 9.99 -10.29 -23.38
CA LYS A 450 9.72 -11.73 -23.28
C LYS A 450 10.69 -12.44 -22.35
N LYS A 451 10.29 -13.60 -21.83
CA LYS A 451 11.17 -14.49 -21.09
C LYS A 451 12.04 -15.29 -22.06
N VAL A 452 13.34 -15.35 -21.81
CA VAL A 452 14.29 -16.21 -22.52
C VAL A 452 14.75 -17.33 -21.59
N THR A 453 14.83 -18.52 -22.16
CA THR A 453 15.26 -19.76 -21.50
C THR A 453 16.36 -20.42 -22.32
N SER A 454 17.10 -21.37 -21.75
CA SER A 454 18.07 -22.16 -22.53
C SER A 454 17.47 -22.88 -23.74
N ASN A 455 16.16 -23.18 -23.73
CA ASN A 455 15.51 -23.89 -24.83
C ASN A 455 15.18 -23.02 -26.05
N ASN A 456 15.17 -21.69 -25.91
CA ASN A 456 14.78 -20.77 -26.98
C ASN A 456 15.83 -19.70 -27.30
N ILE A 457 16.95 -19.65 -26.57
CA ILE A 457 18.00 -18.65 -26.81
C ILE A 457 18.67 -18.78 -28.18
N GLU A 458 18.78 -20.00 -28.73
CA GLU A 458 19.39 -20.20 -30.06
C GLU A 458 18.60 -19.53 -31.20
N SER A 459 17.31 -19.26 -30.97
CA SER A 459 16.45 -18.54 -31.94
C SER A 459 16.49 -17.02 -31.78
N LEU A 460 17.17 -16.51 -30.75
CA LEU A 460 17.24 -15.08 -30.43
C LEU A 460 18.53 -14.49 -31.00
N ASP A 461 18.43 -13.40 -31.77
CA ASP A 461 19.60 -12.62 -32.15
C ASP A 461 20.06 -11.76 -30.97
N LEU A 462 21.10 -12.24 -30.29
CA LEU A 462 21.64 -11.59 -29.10
C LEU A 462 22.26 -10.21 -29.37
N ASN A 463 22.54 -9.86 -30.63
CA ASN A 463 22.99 -8.50 -30.97
C ASN A 463 21.84 -7.48 -30.93
N HIS A 464 20.59 -7.95 -30.97
CA HIS A 464 19.39 -7.13 -30.93
C HIS A 464 18.54 -7.35 -29.67
N ALA A 465 19.08 -8.03 -28.66
CA ALA A 465 18.39 -8.29 -27.41
C ALA A 465 19.22 -7.85 -26.18
N VAL A 466 18.55 -7.24 -25.20
CA VAL A 466 19.17 -6.85 -23.92
C VAL A 466 18.34 -7.33 -22.74
N ILE A 467 18.99 -7.62 -21.62
CA ILE A 467 18.30 -8.04 -20.39
C ILE A 467 17.47 -6.88 -19.83
N VAL A 468 16.27 -7.20 -19.32
CA VAL A 468 15.35 -6.24 -18.69
C VAL A 468 15.78 -5.95 -17.25
N ASN A 469 16.92 -5.30 -17.10
CA ASN A 469 17.49 -4.88 -15.81
C ASN A 469 17.76 -3.37 -15.72
N LYS A 470 17.39 -2.61 -16.76
CA LYS A 470 17.48 -1.15 -16.79
C LYS A 470 16.14 -0.52 -16.41
N PRO A 471 16.14 0.70 -15.85
CA PRO A 471 14.92 1.31 -15.34
C PRO A 471 13.97 1.77 -16.44
N THR A 472 14.47 2.06 -17.66
CA THR A 472 13.65 2.59 -18.75
C THR A 472 13.88 1.88 -20.07
N VAL A 473 12.87 1.91 -20.96
CA VAL A 473 12.99 1.50 -22.37
C VAL A 473 14.06 2.31 -23.09
N GLY A 474 14.20 3.60 -22.76
CA GLY A 474 15.24 4.45 -23.33
C GLY A 474 16.65 3.94 -23.03
N ASP A 475 16.88 3.47 -21.80
CA ASP A 475 18.16 2.87 -21.42
C ASP A 475 18.43 1.58 -22.19
N MET A 476 17.42 0.72 -22.35
CA MET A 476 17.54 -0.52 -23.13
C MET A 476 17.82 -0.22 -24.61
N CYS A 477 17.12 0.75 -25.21
CA CYS A 477 17.38 1.19 -26.59
C CYS A 477 18.82 1.69 -26.76
N ARG A 478 19.35 2.44 -25.80
CA ARG A 478 20.73 2.93 -25.83
C ARG A 478 21.77 1.81 -25.89
N LEU A 479 21.54 0.71 -25.16
CA LEU A 479 22.44 -0.47 -25.19
C LEU A 479 22.36 -1.22 -26.52
N LEU A 480 21.18 -1.25 -27.12
CA LEU A 480 20.94 -1.82 -28.44
C LEU A 480 21.46 -0.91 -29.58
N GLY A 481 22.01 0.27 -29.27
CA GLY A 481 22.45 1.24 -30.28
C GLY A 481 21.31 1.93 -31.03
N ILE A 482 20.10 1.94 -30.45
CA ILE A 482 18.87 2.48 -31.05
C ILE A 482 18.53 3.82 -30.43
N ASN A 483 18.10 4.78 -31.26
CA ASN A 483 17.46 5.98 -30.77
C ASN A 483 16.06 5.64 -30.22
N SER A 484 15.84 5.79 -28.92
CA SER A 484 14.56 5.46 -28.27
C SER A 484 13.34 6.17 -28.88
N THR A 485 13.53 7.36 -29.44
CA THR A 485 12.46 8.10 -30.14
C THR A 485 12.07 7.46 -31.48
N ALA A 486 12.80 6.46 -31.97
CA ALA A 486 12.45 5.71 -33.17
C ALA A 486 11.47 4.55 -32.90
N ILE A 487 11.32 4.12 -31.65
CA ILE A 487 10.43 3.02 -31.26
C ILE A 487 8.99 3.40 -31.59
N LYS A 488 8.32 2.54 -32.36
CA LYS A 488 6.93 2.72 -32.79
C LYS A 488 5.97 1.78 -32.07
N SER A 489 6.44 0.60 -31.69
CA SER A 489 5.61 -0.41 -31.02
C SER A 489 6.36 -1.07 -29.88
N VAL A 490 5.66 -1.32 -28.79
CA VAL A 490 6.13 -2.21 -27.71
C VAL A 490 5.17 -3.39 -27.60
N VAL A 491 5.71 -4.59 -27.43
CA VAL A 491 4.93 -5.82 -27.27
C VAL A 491 5.35 -6.51 -25.98
N PHE A 492 4.39 -6.94 -25.17
CA PHE A 492 4.65 -7.83 -24.04
C PHE A 492 4.22 -9.24 -24.40
N ASP A 493 5.16 -10.17 -24.47
CA ASP A 493 4.85 -11.59 -24.64
C ASP A 493 4.21 -12.16 -23.36
N LYS A 494 3.36 -13.20 -23.52
CA LYS A 494 2.70 -13.87 -22.38
C LYS A 494 3.68 -14.37 -21.33
N SER A 495 4.89 -14.76 -21.72
CA SER A 495 5.94 -15.20 -20.82
C SER A 495 6.45 -14.10 -19.87
N PHE A 496 6.20 -12.82 -20.18
CA PHE A 496 6.63 -11.69 -19.35
C PHE A 496 5.77 -11.48 -18.09
N LYS A 497 4.61 -12.14 -17.98
CA LYS A 497 3.65 -11.98 -16.87
C LYS A 497 4.27 -12.18 -15.47
N THR A 498 5.32 -12.98 -15.37
CA THR A 498 6.01 -13.28 -14.10
C THR A 498 7.11 -12.29 -13.74
N TYR A 499 7.43 -11.31 -14.60
CA TYR A 499 8.34 -10.21 -14.27
C TYR A 499 7.63 -9.26 -13.29
N ALA A 500 8.13 -9.14 -12.06
CA ALA A 500 7.49 -8.41 -10.98
C ALA A 500 8.32 -7.19 -10.54
N PRO A 501 8.28 -6.06 -11.28
CA PRO A 501 9.02 -4.87 -10.93
C PRO A 501 8.43 -4.18 -9.69
N THR A 502 9.29 -3.54 -8.90
CA THR A 502 8.86 -2.71 -7.75
C THR A 502 8.66 -1.24 -8.11
N SER A 503 9.10 -0.82 -9.30
CA SER A 503 8.96 0.53 -9.84
C SER A 503 8.83 0.47 -11.35
N LEU A 504 7.96 1.32 -11.91
CA LEU A 504 7.83 1.58 -13.35
C LEU A 504 8.08 3.05 -13.66
N LYS A 505 8.82 3.72 -12.77
CA LYS A 505 9.21 5.12 -12.94
C LYS A 505 9.90 5.31 -14.29
N SER A 506 9.39 6.23 -15.09
CA SER A 506 9.96 6.59 -16.39
C SER A 506 10.04 5.44 -17.41
N PHE A 507 9.32 4.34 -17.23
CA PHE A 507 9.53 3.12 -18.04
C PHE A 507 9.43 3.37 -19.56
N PHE A 508 8.44 4.14 -20.01
CA PHE A 508 8.26 4.57 -21.42
C PHE A 508 8.63 6.04 -21.67
N TRP A 509 9.49 6.62 -20.82
CA TRP A 509 9.83 8.04 -20.90
C TRP A 509 10.42 8.42 -22.27
N GLY A 510 9.83 9.46 -22.88
CA GLY A 510 10.36 10.12 -24.07
C GLY A 510 10.20 9.33 -25.37
N LEU A 511 9.40 8.26 -25.41
CA LEU A 511 9.13 7.49 -26.63
C LEU A 511 8.12 8.24 -27.53
N THR A 512 8.55 9.38 -28.09
CA THR A 512 7.67 10.34 -28.79
C THR A 512 6.99 9.81 -30.05
N LYS A 513 7.52 8.75 -30.67
CA LYS A 513 6.92 8.05 -31.82
C LYS A 513 6.23 6.73 -31.46
N LEU A 514 6.06 6.41 -30.18
CA LEU A 514 5.35 5.20 -29.74
C LEU A 514 3.87 5.31 -30.10
N GLU A 515 3.43 4.50 -31.06
CA GLU A 515 2.05 4.48 -31.58
C GLU A 515 1.21 3.41 -30.87
N THR A 516 1.82 2.26 -30.52
CA THR A 516 1.08 1.11 -29.96
C THR A 516 1.85 0.39 -28.86
N ILE A 517 1.13 -0.05 -27.82
CA ILE A 517 1.61 -1.00 -26.81
C ILE A 517 0.67 -2.20 -26.83
N LYS A 518 1.17 -3.36 -27.26
CA LYS A 518 0.39 -4.59 -27.40
C LYS A 518 0.57 -5.49 -26.19
N ASP A 519 -0.53 -6.13 -25.79
CA ASP A 519 -0.58 -7.12 -24.71
C ASP A 519 -0.06 -6.60 -23.35
N LEU A 520 -0.28 -5.32 -23.07
CA LEU A 520 0.13 -4.65 -21.83
C LEU A 520 -0.38 -5.34 -20.55
N LYS A 521 -1.44 -6.15 -20.65
CA LYS A 521 -1.92 -7.06 -19.59
C LYS A 521 -0.88 -8.03 -19.01
N TYR A 522 0.24 -8.26 -19.72
CA TYR A 522 1.34 -9.08 -19.23
C TYR A 522 2.44 -8.29 -18.51
N LEU A 523 2.31 -6.97 -18.39
CA LEU A 523 3.13 -6.18 -17.47
C LEU A 523 2.53 -6.27 -16.06
N ASN A 524 3.19 -6.97 -15.15
CA ASN A 524 2.73 -7.10 -13.77
C ASN A 524 2.99 -5.81 -12.97
N THR A 525 1.94 -5.23 -12.38
CA THR A 525 2.05 -4.01 -11.55
C THR A 525 1.78 -4.24 -10.06
N GLU A 526 1.58 -5.48 -9.62
CA GLU A 526 1.09 -5.81 -8.27
C GLU A 526 2.04 -5.35 -7.13
N GLN A 527 3.34 -5.24 -7.42
CA GLN A 527 4.37 -4.82 -6.46
C GLN A 527 4.89 -3.40 -6.71
N VAL A 528 4.36 -2.69 -7.70
CA VAL A 528 4.84 -1.37 -8.11
C VAL A 528 4.44 -0.31 -7.08
N ARG A 529 5.42 0.50 -6.67
CA ARG A 529 5.23 1.59 -5.69
C ARG A 529 5.35 2.99 -6.29
N ASP A 530 5.93 3.10 -7.48
CA ASP A 530 6.22 4.36 -8.17
C ASP A 530 5.94 4.17 -9.67
N MET A 531 4.98 4.95 -10.18
CA MET A 531 4.62 5.03 -11.61
C MET A 531 4.86 6.45 -12.16
N SER A 532 5.64 7.27 -11.46
CA SER A 532 5.93 8.63 -11.90
C SER A 532 6.62 8.64 -13.26
N TYR A 533 6.25 9.58 -14.13
CA TYR A 533 6.79 9.72 -15.49
C TYR A 533 6.61 8.49 -16.42
N MET A 534 5.79 7.49 -16.06
CA MET A 534 5.77 6.20 -16.78
C MET A 534 5.53 6.34 -18.29
N PHE A 535 4.61 7.20 -18.73
CA PHE A 535 4.30 7.48 -20.15
C PHE A 535 4.69 8.90 -20.57
N TYR A 536 5.59 9.55 -19.85
CA TYR A 536 5.99 10.94 -20.11
C TYR A 536 6.41 11.14 -21.59
N SER A 537 5.77 12.11 -22.25
CA SER A 537 5.99 12.47 -23.66
C SER A 537 5.82 11.33 -24.66
N CYS A 538 4.93 10.36 -24.40
CA CYS A 538 4.46 9.40 -25.41
C CYS A 538 3.45 10.07 -26.36
N SER A 539 3.88 11.11 -27.07
CA SER A 539 3.01 12.05 -27.80
C SER A 539 2.26 11.45 -28.99
N ALA A 540 2.70 10.31 -29.52
CA ALA A 540 2.06 9.60 -30.64
C ALA A 540 1.05 8.52 -30.20
N LEU A 541 0.95 8.25 -28.89
CA LEU A 541 0.08 7.21 -28.36
C LEU A 541 -1.38 7.69 -28.38
N THR A 542 -2.25 6.96 -29.08
CA THR A 542 -3.67 7.34 -29.27
C THR A 542 -4.64 6.61 -28.34
N SER A 543 -4.24 5.44 -27.84
CA SER A 543 -5.01 4.60 -26.93
C SER A 543 -4.10 3.81 -26.00
N LEU A 544 -4.59 3.47 -24.80
CA LEU A 544 -3.86 2.67 -23.81
C LEU A 544 -4.84 1.80 -23.03
N ASP A 545 -4.62 0.49 -23.01
CA ASP A 545 -5.39 -0.46 -22.20
C ASP A 545 -4.74 -0.62 -20.82
N LEU A 546 -5.39 -0.06 -19.79
CA LEU A 546 -4.94 -0.08 -18.39
C LEU A 546 -5.75 -1.05 -17.51
N SER A 547 -6.61 -1.88 -18.10
CA SER A 547 -7.57 -2.72 -17.36
C SER A 547 -6.94 -3.71 -16.37
N ASN A 548 -5.66 -4.03 -16.54
CA ASN A 548 -4.93 -4.97 -15.67
C ASN A 548 -4.00 -4.27 -14.66
N PHE A 549 -4.01 -2.94 -14.60
CA PHE A 549 -3.17 -2.20 -13.65
C PHE A 549 -3.74 -2.32 -12.24
N ASN A 550 -2.95 -2.91 -11.34
CA ASN A 550 -3.13 -2.77 -9.89
C ASN A 550 -2.27 -1.61 -9.38
N THR A 551 -2.92 -0.55 -8.87
CA THR A 551 -2.24 0.63 -8.33
C THR A 551 -2.33 0.76 -6.81
N ALA A 552 -2.85 -0.25 -6.10
CA ALA A 552 -3.13 -0.16 -4.67
C ALA A 552 -1.90 0.08 -3.78
N LYS A 553 -0.68 -0.14 -4.31
CA LYS A 553 0.61 0.10 -3.62
C LYS A 553 1.36 1.33 -4.12
N VAL A 554 0.84 2.03 -5.12
CA VAL A 554 1.50 3.18 -5.77
C VAL A 554 1.35 4.43 -4.92
N ARG A 555 2.46 5.12 -4.64
CA ARG A 555 2.51 6.35 -3.83
C ARG A 555 2.71 7.62 -4.66
N ASP A 556 3.37 7.50 -5.81
CA ASP A 556 3.68 8.62 -6.70
C ASP A 556 3.21 8.30 -8.13
N MET A 557 2.32 9.16 -8.65
CA MET A 557 1.78 9.13 -10.02
C MET A 557 2.08 10.44 -10.76
N SER A 558 3.02 11.25 -10.25
CA SER A 558 3.35 12.54 -10.85
C SER A 558 3.88 12.36 -12.28
N TYR A 559 3.48 13.25 -13.18
CA TYR A 559 3.85 13.25 -14.59
C TYR A 559 3.52 11.97 -15.38
N MET A 560 2.67 11.06 -14.86
CA MET A 560 2.45 9.73 -15.45
C MET A 560 2.07 9.78 -16.94
N PHE A 561 1.18 10.69 -17.34
CA PHE A 561 0.73 10.88 -18.73
C PHE A 561 1.13 12.24 -19.32
N PHE A 562 2.08 12.95 -18.69
CA PHE A 562 2.48 14.28 -19.15
C PHE A 562 2.87 14.28 -20.63
N ARG A 563 2.31 15.21 -21.42
CA ARG A 563 2.52 15.34 -22.88
C ARG A 563 2.14 14.11 -23.71
N CYS A 564 1.20 13.29 -23.25
CA CYS A 564 0.53 12.28 -24.10
C CYS A 564 -0.52 12.95 -24.99
N SER A 565 -0.07 13.86 -25.87
CA SER A 565 -0.94 14.80 -26.58
C SER A 565 -1.93 14.18 -27.55
N ALA A 566 -1.73 12.93 -27.98
CA ALA A 566 -2.63 12.22 -28.90
C ALA A 566 -3.66 11.30 -28.20
N LEU A 567 -3.60 11.15 -26.87
CA LEU A 567 -4.58 10.36 -26.11
C LEU A 567 -5.93 11.09 -26.07
N SER A 568 -6.93 10.52 -26.74
CA SER A 568 -8.29 11.08 -26.81
C SER A 568 -9.22 10.60 -25.69
N SER A 569 -8.93 9.43 -25.11
CA SER A 569 -9.67 8.81 -24.00
C SER A 569 -8.74 7.96 -23.14
N LEU A 570 -9.06 7.79 -21.86
CA LEU A 570 -8.34 6.94 -20.94
C LEU A 570 -9.31 6.29 -19.94
N ASP A 571 -9.29 4.96 -19.85
CA ASP A 571 -10.05 4.23 -18.83
C ASP A 571 -9.19 4.07 -17.56
N LEU A 572 -9.65 4.67 -16.46
CA LEU A 572 -9.01 4.66 -15.15
C LEU A 572 -9.80 3.89 -14.09
N SER A 573 -10.81 3.11 -14.50
CA SER A 573 -11.72 2.41 -13.60
C SER A 573 -11.01 1.50 -12.57
N ASN A 574 -9.86 0.92 -12.93
CA ASN A 574 -9.08 0.04 -12.05
C ASN A 574 -8.07 0.76 -11.14
N PHE A 575 -8.00 2.09 -11.20
CA PHE A 575 -7.04 2.86 -10.39
C PHE A 575 -7.55 2.99 -8.94
N ASN A 576 -6.78 2.46 -8.00
CA ASN A 576 -6.87 2.77 -6.59
C ASN A 576 -5.82 3.83 -6.23
N THR A 577 -6.28 5.02 -5.83
CA THR A 577 -5.40 6.14 -5.46
C THR A 577 -5.37 6.45 -3.96
N ALA A 578 -5.95 5.60 -3.12
CA ALA A 578 -6.18 5.88 -1.70
C ALA A 578 -4.90 6.19 -0.89
N ILE A 579 -3.74 5.74 -1.38
CA ILE A 579 -2.44 5.96 -0.73
C ILE A 579 -1.47 6.84 -1.56
N VAL A 580 -1.95 7.46 -2.64
CA VAL A 580 -1.15 8.34 -3.50
C VAL A 580 -1.00 9.70 -2.83
N THR A 581 0.24 10.21 -2.74
CA THR A 581 0.53 11.50 -2.09
C THR A 581 0.85 12.63 -3.07
N ASN A 582 1.23 12.28 -4.32
CA ASN A 582 1.63 13.24 -5.35
C ASN A 582 0.99 12.88 -6.70
N MET A 583 0.21 13.83 -7.25
CA MET A 583 -0.46 13.73 -8.56
C MET A 583 -0.09 14.91 -9.48
N SER A 584 0.96 15.67 -9.14
CA SER A 584 1.36 16.83 -9.93
C SER A 584 1.67 16.45 -11.38
N TYR A 585 1.25 17.29 -12.33
CA TYR A 585 1.43 17.11 -13.77
C TYR A 585 0.83 15.83 -14.39
N MET A 586 0.02 15.05 -13.67
CA MET A 586 -0.38 13.70 -14.10
C MET A 586 -0.96 13.65 -15.53
N PHE A 587 -1.82 14.60 -15.90
CA PHE A 587 -2.44 14.70 -17.23
C PHE A 587 -2.00 15.93 -18.02
N SER A 588 -0.96 16.64 -17.56
CA SER A 588 -0.58 17.91 -18.15
C SER A 588 -0.16 17.77 -19.63
N ASP A 589 -0.60 18.70 -20.47
CA ASP A 589 -0.47 18.72 -21.93
C ASP A 589 -1.12 17.50 -22.66
N CYS A 590 -2.09 16.81 -22.05
CA CYS A 590 -2.95 15.81 -22.74
C CYS A 590 -4.03 16.51 -23.59
N SER A 591 -3.60 17.32 -24.56
CA SER A 591 -4.45 18.30 -25.26
C SER A 591 -5.63 17.75 -26.07
N THR A 592 -5.67 16.45 -26.39
CA THR A 592 -6.78 15.82 -27.12
C THR A 592 -7.78 15.09 -26.22
N LEU A 593 -7.49 14.96 -24.92
CA LEU A 593 -8.38 14.31 -23.96
C LEU A 593 -9.64 15.16 -23.77
N SER A 594 -10.78 14.65 -24.22
CA SER A 594 -12.05 15.40 -24.24
C SER A 594 -12.94 15.16 -23.02
N SER A 595 -12.74 14.02 -22.35
CA SER A 595 -13.40 13.62 -21.11
C SER A 595 -12.48 12.73 -20.29
N LEU A 596 -12.67 12.75 -18.97
CA LEU A 596 -11.95 11.87 -18.04
C LEU A 596 -12.88 11.47 -16.88
N ASP A 597 -13.05 10.17 -16.66
CA ASP A 597 -13.75 9.65 -15.49
C ASP A 597 -12.77 9.51 -14.32
N LEU A 598 -13.04 10.25 -13.24
CA LEU A 598 -12.25 10.28 -12.01
C LEU A 598 -13.04 9.77 -10.79
N SER A 599 -14.16 9.09 -11.02
CA SER A 599 -15.06 8.63 -9.94
C SER A 599 -14.36 7.74 -8.90
N ASN A 600 -13.37 6.95 -9.30
CA ASN A 600 -12.60 6.07 -8.39
C ASN A 600 -11.41 6.76 -7.68
N PHE A 601 -11.17 8.04 -7.93
CA PHE A 601 -10.05 8.76 -7.30
C PHE A 601 -10.39 9.14 -5.86
N ASN A 602 -9.54 8.68 -4.94
CA ASN A 602 -9.47 9.18 -3.58
C ASN A 602 -8.23 10.07 -3.43
N THR A 603 -8.42 11.34 -3.10
CA THR A 603 -7.35 12.33 -2.97
C THR A 603 -7.11 12.79 -1.53
N ALA A 604 -7.69 12.13 -0.52
CA ALA A 604 -7.71 12.60 0.86
C ALA A 604 -6.32 12.81 1.48
N ILE A 605 -5.29 12.13 0.95
CA ILE A 605 -3.91 12.26 1.42
C ILE A 605 -2.94 12.89 0.39
N VAL A 606 -3.47 13.44 -0.71
CA VAL A 606 -2.67 14.11 -1.74
C VAL A 606 -2.27 15.50 -1.26
N THR A 607 -0.98 15.83 -1.31
CA THR A 607 -0.47 17.13 -0.84
C THR A 607 -0.13 18.10 -1.98
N ASN A 608 0.08 17.58 -3.19
CA ASN A 608 0.46 18.37 -4.36
C ASN A 608 -0.35 17.95 -5.60
N MET A 609 -1.13 18.90 -6.13
CA MET A 609 -1.94 18.76 -7.35
C MET A 609 -1.55 19.80 -8.43
N SER A 610 -0.37 20.41 -8.30
CA SER A 610 0.06 21.44 -9.23
C SER A 610 0.15 20.89 -10.65
N TYR A 611 -0.29 21.70 -11.62
CA TYR A 611 -0.34 21.38 -13.05
C TYR A 611 -1.17 20.15 -13.43
N MET A 612 -1.97 19.53 -12.54
CA MET A 612 -2.56 18.21 -12.82
C MET A 612 -3.28 18.09 -14.18
N PHE A 613 -4.04 19.12 -14.58
CA PHE A 613 -4.76 19.19 -15.86
C PHE A 613 -4.27 20.31 -16.78
N ASN A 614 -3.11 20.92 -16.49
CA ASN A 614 -2.57 22.01 -17.31
C ASN A 614 -2.53 21.63 -18.80
N GLY A 615 -3.00 22.50 -19.70
CA GLY A 615 -2.94 22.29 -21.15
C GLY A 615 -3.87 21.19 -21.68
N CYS A 616 -4.80 20.65 -20.87
CA CYS A 616 -5.86 19.74 -21.34
C CYS A 616 -6.94 20.51 -22.10
N SER A 617 -6.57 21.09 -23.24
CA SER A 617 -7.38 22.09 -23.94
C SER A 617 -8.67 21.53 -24.56
N ALA A 618 -8.78 20.22 -24.77
CA ALA A 618 -10.01 19.57 -25.26
C ALA A 618 -11.03 19.21 -24.16
N LEU A 619 -10.66 19.23 -22.87
CA LEU A 619 -11.60 18.94 -21.78
C LEU A 619 -12.70 20.01 -21.74
N SER A 620 -13.95 19.57 -21.85
CA SER A 620 -15.12 20.47 -21.84
C SER A 620 -15.82 20.56 -20.47
N SER A 621 -15.70 19.49 -19.68
CA SER A 621 -16.20 19.34 -18.32
C SER A 621 -15.31 18.37 -17.54
N LEU A 622 -15.31 18.46 -16.22
CA LEU A 622 -14.62 17.54 -15.33
C LEU A 622 -15.42 17.37 -14.04
N ASP A 623 -15.74 16.12 -13.68
CA ASP A 623 -16.35 15.81 -12.39
C ASP A 623 -15.25 15.66 -11.33
N LEU A 624 -15.30 16.52 -10.32
CA LEU A 624 -14.35 16.57 -9.19
C LEU A 624 -15.05 16.29 -7.86
N SER A 625 -16.27 15.74 -7.87
CA SER A 625 -17.06 15.51 -6.65
C SER A 625 -16.34 14.66 -5.61
N ASN A 626 -15.48 13.71 -6.01
CA ASN A 626 -14.72 12.86 -5.09
C ASN A 626 -13.39 13.46 -4.60
N PHE A 627 -13.03 14.66 -5.05
CA PHE A 627 -11.77 15.29 -4.65
C PHE A 627 -11.87 15.90 -3.25
N ASN A 628 -11.05 15.38 -2.33
CA ASN A 628 -10.76 16.00 -1.05
C ASN A 628 -9.41 16.73 -1.14
N THR A 629 -9.43 18.05 -0.93
CA THR A 629 -8.23 18.90 -1.01
C THR A 629 -7.78 19.47 0.34
N ALA A 630 -8.32 18.99 1.45
CA ALA A 630 -8.12 19.58 2.78
C ALA A 630 -6.65 19.69 3.22
N ILE A 631 -5.78 18.83 2.69
CA ILE A 631 -4.34 18.84 2.99
C ILE A 631 -3.44 19.24 1.81
N VAL A 632 -4.03 19.72 0.70
CA VAL A 632 -3.28 20.16 -0.48
C VAL A 632 -2.64 21.52 -0.19
N THR A 633 -1.33 21.65 -0.44
CA THR A 633 -0.60 22.90 -0.18
C THR A 633 -0.26 23.69 -1.46
N ASN A 634 -0.28 23.04 -2.62
CA ASN A 634 0.01 23.65 -3.92
C ASN A 634 -1.01 23.21 -4.99
N MET A 635 -1.72 24.19 -5.56
CA MET A 635 -2.71 24.05 -6.65
C MET A 635 -2.35 24.91 -7.87
N SER A 636 -1.11 25.41 -7.94
CA SER A 636 -0.66 26.25 -9.04
C SER A 636 -0.84 25.53 -10.39
N TYR A 637 -1.29 26.28 -11.41
CA TYR A 637 -1.52 25.81 -12.78
C TYR A 637 -2.50 24.63 -12.95
N MET A 638 -3.26 24.24 -11.92
CA MET A 638 -4.05 22.99 -11.95
C MET A 638 -4.95 22.86 -13.19
N PHE A 639 -5.59 23.95 -13.63
CA PHE A 639 -6.43 24.01 -14.82
C PHE A 639 -5.91 25.02 -15.87
N PHE A 640 -4.63 25.41 -15.80
CA PHE A 640 -4.06 26.38 -16.74
C PHE A 640 -4.25 25.92 -18.19
N ASN A 641 -4.69 26.79 -19.10
CA ASN A 641 -4.97 26.50 -20.50
C ASN A 641 -5.93 25.32 -20.77
N CYS A 642 -6.85 25.01 -19.85
CA CYS A 642 -8.01 24.16 -20.14
C CYS A 642 -9.05 24.94 -20.96
N ALA A 643 -8.68 25.28 -22.19
CA ALA A 643 -9.35 26.30 -22.99
C ALA A 643 -10.84 26.02 -23.31
N ASN A 644 -11.27 24.76 -23.35
CA ASN A 644 -12.66 24.38 -23.61
C ASN A 644 -13.48 24.09 -22.34
N LEU A 645 -12.91 24.22 -21.14
CA LEU A 645 -13.61 23.95 -19.90
C LEU A 645 -14.68 25.03 -19.66
N SER A 646 -15.94 24.65 -19.84
CA SER A 646 -17.09 25.58 -19.83
C SER A 646 -17.69 25.80 -18.46
N SER A 647 -17.56 24.81 -17.57
CA SER A 647 -18.01 24.83 -16.19
C SER A 647 -17.09 23.98 -15.32
N LEU A 648 -16.97 24.34 -14.05
CA LEU A 648 -16.23 23.56 -13.06
C LEU A 648 -16.92 23.66 -11.70
N ASP A 649 -17.32 22.53 -11.15
CA ASP A 649 -17.79 22.45 -9.77
C ASP A 649 -16.61 22.26 -8.82
N LEU A 650 -16.41 23.24 -7.95
CA LEU A 650 -15.34 23.29 -6.95
C LEU A 650 -15.89 23.24 -5.52
N SER A 651 -17.16 22.85 -5.36
CA SER A 651 -17.87 22.96 -4.09
C SER A 651 -17.25 22.11 -2.97
N ASN A 652 -16.52 21.04 -3.30
CA ASN A 652 -15.81 20.16 -2.36
C ASN A 652 -14.34 20.57 -2.11
N PHE A 653 -13.85 21.65 -2.73
CA PHE A 653 -12.48 22.11 -2.52
C PHE A 653 -12.35 22.84 -1.19
N ASN A 654 -11.50 22.31 -0.32
CA ASN A 654 -10.99 23.00 0.86
C ASN A 654 -9.60 23.58 0.57
N THR A 655 -9.48 24.89 0.64
CA THR A 655 -8.23 25.60 0.33
C THR A 655 -7.51 26.17 1.55
N ALA A 656 -7.91 25.77 2.76
CA ALA A 656 -7.56 26.48 3.98
C ALA A 656 -6.06 26.58 4.27
N ILE A 657 -5.28 25.62 3.78
CA ILE A 657 -3.84 25.55 3.97
C ILE A 657 -3.05 25.71 2.66
N VAL A 658 -3.73 26.02 1.55
CA VAL A 658 -3.08 26.21 0.25
C VAL A 658 -2.20 27.45 0.30
N SER A 659 -0.97 27.31 -0.17
CA SER A 659 0.03 28.39 -0.20
C SER A 659 0.19 29.03 -1.59
N ASP A 660 -0.10 28.30 -2.66
CA ASP A 660 0.10 28.73 -4.05
C ASP A 660 -1.09 28.33 -4.95
N MET A 661 -1.71 29.33 -5.56
CA MET A 661 -2.80 29.24 -6.55
C MET A 661 -2.46 30.01 -7.84
N SER A 662 -1.19 30.31 -8.08
CA SER A 662 -0.76 31.01 -9.28
C SER A 662 -1.20 30.26 -10.53
N LEU A 663 -1.73 31.00 -11.52
CA LEU A 663 -2.18 30.49 -12.82
C LEU A 663 -3.24 29.38 -12.78
N MET A 664 -3.88 29.11 -11.63
CA MET A 664 -4.78 27.96 -11.44
C MET A 664 -5.85 27.81 -12.54
N PHE A 665 -6.47 28.92 -12.96
CA PHE A 665 -7.49 28.94 -14.02
C PHE A 665 -7.05 29.70 -15.27
N GLY A 666 -5.82 30.21 -15.31
CA GLY A 666 -5.37 31.07 -16.41
C GLY A 666 -5.57 30.40 -17.77
N GLY A 667 -6.09 31.12 -18.77
CA GLY A 667 -6.33 30.57 -20.10
C GLY A 667 -7.54 29.61 -20.22
N CYS A 668 -8.38 29.46 -19.19
CA CYS A 668 -9.72 28.86 -19.33
C CYS A 668 -10.64 29.82 -20.10
N SER A 669 -10.43 29.95 -21.40
CA SER A 669 -10.95 31.07 -22.20
C SER A 669 -12.47 31.04 -22.41
N VAL A 670 -13.13 29.88 -22.26
CA VAL A 670 -14.59 29.72 -22.41
C VAL A 670 -15.35 29.67 -21.08
N LEU A 671 -14.66 29.59 -19.93
CA LEU A 671 -15.28 29.56 -18.61
C LEU A 671 -16.03 30.87 -18.35
N SER A 672 -17.36 30.82 -18.24
CA SER A 672 -18.20 32.03 -18.14
C SER A 672 -18.41 32.52 -16.71
N SER A 673 -18.38 31.61 -15.75
CA SER A 673 -18.55 31.89 -14.33
C SER A 673 -17.82 30.87 -13.46
N LEU A 674 -17.45 31.25 -12.24
CA LEU A 674 -16.84 30.35 -11.28
C LEU A 674 -17.34 30.64 -9.86
N ASP A 675 -17.64 29.59 -9.10
CA ASP A 675 -18.04 29.70 -7.69
C ASP A 675 -16.89 29.32 -6.76
N LEU A 676 -16.32 30.33 -6.10
CA LEU A 676 -15.22 30.23 -5.14
C LEU A 676 -15.67 30.57 -3.72
N SER A 677 -16.98 30.54 -3.44
CA SER A 677 -17.52 30.90 -2.12
C SER A 677 -17.02 30.03 -0.97
N ASN A 678 -16.65 28.77 -1.25
CA ASN A 678 -16.06 27.83 -0.29
C ASN A 678 -14.54 28.01 -0.11
N PHE A 679 -13.89 28.87 -0.90
CA PHE A 679 -12.44 29.05 -0.81
C PHE A 679 -12.08 29.88 0.42
N TYR A 680 -11.30 29.28 1.33
CA TYR A 680 -10.65 29.96 2.44
C TYR A 680 -9.18 30.19 2.08
N THR A 681 -8.81 31.44 1.78
CA THR A 681 -7.50 31.76 1.17
C THR A 681 -6.53 32.47 2.13
N LYS A 682 -6.78 32.40 3.44
CA LYS A 682 -5.99 33.09 4.47
C LYS A 682 -4.50 32.77 4.44
N GLU A 683 -4.11 31.58 4.01
CA GLU A 683 -2.71 31.13 3.98
C GLU A 683 -2.03 31.28 2.61
N VAL A 684 -2.76 31.70 1.57
CA VAL A 684 -2.24 31.81 0.20
C VAL A 684 -1.22 32.95 0.09
N ARG A 685 -0.07 32.66 -0.51
CA ARG A 685 1.06 33.58 -0.73
C ARG A 685 1.18 34.03 -2.19
N ASP A 686 0.85 33.17 -3.14
CA ASP A 686 0.91 33.49 -4.56
C ASP A 686 -0.44 33.22 -5.25
N MET A 687 -0.96 34.26 -5.93
CA MET A 687 -2.14 34.21 -6.79
C MET A 687 -1.89 34.90 -8.15
N SER A 688 -0.64 34.99 -8.56
CA SER A 688 -0.24 35.66 -9.80
C SER A 688 -0.95 35.01 -10.99
N TYR A 689 -1.54 35.84 -11.85
CA TYR A 689 -2.21 35.43 -13.08
C TYR A 689 -3.33 34.35 -12.91
N MET A 690 -3.89 34.18 -11.71
CA MET A 690 -4.84 33.10 -11.39
C MET A 690 -6.00 32.96 -12.39
N PHE A 691 -6.56 34.07 -12.89
CA PHE A 691 -7.63 34.10 -13.89
C PHE A 691 -7.18 34.68 -15.24
N SER A 692 -5.88 34.95 -15.42
CA SER A 692 -5.37 35.63 -16.61
C SER A 692 -5.84 34.96 -17.89
N ARG A 693 -6.34 35.73 -18.86
CA ARG A 693 -6.88 35.25 -20.15
C ARG A 693 -8.14 34.37 -20.06
N CYS A 694 -8.87 34.38 -18.95
CA CYS A 694 -10.24 33.84 -18.90
C CYS A 694 -11.20 34.82 -19.60
N SER A 695 -11.12 34.90 -20.93
CA SER A 695 -11.79 35.96 -21.71
C SER A 695 -13.33 35.91 -21.66
N ALA A 696 -13.94 34.73 -21.47
CA ALA A 696 -15.39 34.59 -21.32
C ALA A 696 -15.90 34.84 -19.90
N LEU A 697 -15.01 34.94 -18.91
CA LEU A 697 -15.39 35.03 -17.50
C LEU A 697 -16.12 36.35 -17.23
N THR A 698 -17.38 36.24 -16.83
CA THR A 698 -18.27 37.37 -16.53
C THR A 698 -18.43 37.60 -15.03
N THR A 699 -18.44 36.51 -14.25
CA THR A 699 -18.77 36.54 -12.82
C THR A 699 -17.92 35.55 -12.04
N ILE A 700 -17.39 35.98 -10.91
CA ILE A 700 -16.71 35.12 -9.93
C ILE A 700 -17.46 35.28 -8.60
N TYR A 701 -18.06 34.22 -8.10
CA TYR A 701 -18.74 34.22 -6.81
C TYR A 701 -17.74 33.96 -5.69
N ALA A 702 -17.79 34.72 -4.60
CA ALA A 702 -16.94 34.52 -3.44
C ALA A 702 -17.65 34.95 -2.15
N SER A 703 -17.15 34.47 -1.01
CA SER A 703 -17.57 34.92 0.33
C SER A 703 -16.49 35.79 0.97
N ASP A 704 -16.75 36.28 2.17
CA ASP A 704 -15.77 37.01 3.01
C ASP A 704 -14.57 36.14 3.44
N LYS A 705 -14.65 34.82 3.27
CA LYS A 705 -13.57 33.85 3.50
C LYS A 705 -12.45 33.93 2.46
N PHE A 706 -12.73 34.47 1.27
CA PHE A 706 -11.70 34.73 0.27
C PHE A 706 -10.96 36.03 0.61
N VAL A 707 -9.83 35.89 1.30
CA VAL A 707 -8.98 37.00 1.73
C VAL A 707 -7.61 36.96 1.04
N THR A 708 -7.06 38.14 0.76
CA THR A 708 -5.76 38.28 0.08
C THR A 708 -4.67 38.89 0.97
N SER A 709 -4.91 38.99 2.27
CA SER A 709 -4.03 39.70 3.22
C SER A 709 -2.62 39.12 3.37
N LYS A 710 -2.41 37.83 3.05
CA LYS A 710 -1.08 37.17 3.06
C LYS A 710 -0.44 37.03 1.67
N VAL A 711 -1.11 37.49 0.61
CA VAL A 711 -0.62 37.39 -0.76
C VAL A 711 0.60 38.31 -0.93
N GLN A 712 1.73 37.72 -1.31
CA GLN A 712 3.00 38.39 -1.56
C GLN A 712 3.20 38.66 -3.06
N SER A 713 2.74 37.73 -3.90
CA SER A 713 2.73 37.88 -5.36
C SER A 713 1.32 37.66 -5.90
N GLY A 714 0.76 38.68 -6.54
CA GLY A 714 -0.59 38.63 -7.09
C GLY A 714 -0.73 39.53 -8.30
N ILE A 715 0.34 39.62 -9.10
CA ILE A 715 0.38 40.45 -10.30
C ILE A 715 -0.55 39.88 -11.38
N SER A 716 -1.20 40.76 -12.14
CA SER A 716 -1.93 40.39 -13.36
C SER A 716 -2.97 39.27 -13.20
N MET A 717 -3.48 39.05 -11.99
CA MET A 717 -4.49 38.06 -11.64
C MET A 717 -5.66 38.02 -12.63
N PHE A 718 -6.18 39.19 -13.02
CA PHE A 718 -7.34 39.33 -13.91
C PHE A 718 -6.97 39.78 -15.33
N SER A 719 -5.69 39.77 -15.70
CA SER A 719 -5.25 40.29 -17.01
C SER A 719 -6.03 39.64 -18.16
N ALA A 720 -6.52 40.45 -19.11
CA ALA A 720 -7.31 40.01 -20.26
C ALA A 720 -8.67 39.33 -19.95
N CYS A 721 -9.21 39.49 -18.74
CA CYS A 721 -10.59 39.09 -18.38
C CYS A 721 -11.62 40.16 -18.81
N LYS A 722 -11.67 40.49 -20.10
CA LYS A 722 -12.36 41.68 -20.62
C LYS A 722 -13.88 41.72 -20.34
N ASN A 723 -14.50 40.57 -20.11
CA ASN A 723 -15.93 40.45 -19.83
C ASN A 723 -16.26 40.46 -18.32
N LEU A 724 -15.25 40.48 -17.45
CA LEU A 724 -15.42 40.39 -16.01
C LEU A 724 -16.10 41.65 -15.46
N LYS A 725 -17.11 41.43 -14.61
CA LYS A 725 -17.85 42.49 -13.94
C LYS A 725 -17.94 42.15 -12.46
N GLY A 726 -17.44 43.05 -11.61
CA GLY A 726 -17.77 43.06 -10.20
C GLY A 726 -19.14 43.67 -9.97
N THR A 727 -19.60 43.70 -8.71
CA THR A 727 -20.91 44.24 -8.33
C THR A 727 -21.15 45.66 -8.85
N ILE A 728 -20.11 46.50 -8.83
CA ILE A 728 -20.16 47.90 -9.29
C ILE A 728 -19.00 48.25 -10.24
N LEU A 729 -17.97 47.40 -10.34
CA LEU A 729 -16.76 47.65 -11.11
C LEU A 729 -16.77 46.89 -12.45
N ASN A 730 -16.69 47.61 -13.57
CA ASN A 730 -16.36 47.01 -14.88
C ASN A 730 -14.85 46.81 -15.02
N TYR A 731 -14.45 45.77 -15.76
CA TYR A 731 -13.05 45.46 -16.07
C TYR A 731 -12.25 46.67 -16.59
N LYS A 732 -11.00 46.81 -16.12
CA LYS A 732 -10.01 47.77 -16.63
C LYS A 732 -8.61 47.15 -16.64
N ASP A 733 -7.84 47.37 -17.71
CA ASP A 733 -6.47 46.86 -17.83
C ASP A 733 -5.49 47.40 -16.78
N SER A 734 -5.80 48.54 -16.14
CA SER A 734 -5.01 49.08 -15.03
C SER A 734 -5.37 48.50 -13.66
N LYS A 735 -6.37 47.62 -13.59
CA LYS A 735 -6.94 47.06 -12.36
C LYS A 735 -6.94 45.54 -12.43
N THR A 736 -5.77 44.92 -12.48
CA THR A 736 -5.63 43.49 -12.77
C THR A 736 -4.95 42.68 -11.68
N ASP A 737 -4.39 43.30 -10.65
CA ASP A 737 -3.77 42.57 -9.54
C ASP A 737 -4.78 42.03 -8.51
N HIS A 738 -4.28 41.26 -7.56
CA HIS A 738 -5.04 40.62 -6.48
C HIS A 738 -5.78 41.58 -5.55
N THR A 739 -5.47 42.88 -5.51
CA THR A 739 -6.19 43.83 -4.64
C THR A 739 -7.65 44.01 -5.08
N TYR A 740 -7.95 43.66 -6.34
CA TYR A 740 -9.30 43.65 -6.92
C TYR A 740 -10.04 42.32 -6.68
N ALA A 741 -9.45 41.33 -6.01
CA ALA A 741 -10.08 40.07 -5.65
C ALA A 741 -10.83 40.19 -4.31
N ASN A 742 -11.92 40.94 -4.30
CA ASN A 742 -12.78 41.14 -3.13
C ASN A 742 -14.23 41.41 -3.55
N CYS A 743 -15.18 41.22 -2.62
CA CYS A 743 -16.62 41.43 -2.85
C CYS A 743 -17.09 42.89 -2.59
N GLY A 744 -16.17 43.81 -2.32
CA GLY A 744 -16.46 45.21 -2.08
C GLY A 744 -16.74 46.01 -3.36
N THR A 745 -16.96 47.32 -3.20
CA THR A 745 -17.31 48.23 -4.31
C THR A 745 -16.18 48.45 -5.31
N ASN A 746 -14.95 48.04 -4.97
CA ASN A 746 -13.76 48.18 -5.80
C ASN A 746 -13.20 46.84 -6.29
N GLY A 747 -13.88 45.71 -6.08
CA GLY A 747 -13.41 44.38 -6.50
C GLY A 747 -14.26 43.76 -7.62
N TYR A 748 -13.77 42.64 -8.17
CA TYR A 748 -14.44 41.88 -9.23
C TYR A 748 -15.26 40.69 -8.73
N PHE A 749 -15.21 40.37 -7.43
CA PHE A 749 -15.99 39.24 -6.92
C PHE A 749 -17.41 39.67 -6.61
N THR A 750 -18.34 38.75 -6.86
CA THR A 750 -19.75 38.90 -6.56
C THR A 750 -20.05 38.17 -5.26
N PRO A 751 -20.56 38.84 -4.22
CA PRO A 751 -20.92 38.18 -2.98
C PRO A 751 -22.11 37.24 -3.20
N VAL A 752 -22.11 36.15 -2.45
CA VAL A 752 -23.23 35.23 -2.32
C VAL A 752 -23.71 35.22 -0.89
N PHE A 753 -25.01 35.08 -0.70
CA PHE A 753 -25.67 35.08 0.60
C PHE A 753 -26.55 33.86 0.72
N GLU A 754 -26.41 33.11 1.80
CA GLU A 754 -27.35 32.07 2.21
C GLU A 754 -28.36 32.63 3.21
N TYR A 755 -29.64 32.33 3.02
CA TYR A 755 -30.72 32.87 3.85
C TYR A 755 -31.97 31.98 3.83
N ALA A 756 -32.88 32.25 4.75
CA ALA A 756 -34.20 31.63 4.82
C ALA A 756 -35.32 32.68 4.69
N GLU A 757 -36.38 32.38 3.96
CA GLU A 757 -37.55 33.24 3.77
C GLU A 757 -38.80 32.54 4.28
N PHE A 758 -39.56 33.21 5.16
CA PHE A 758 -40.85 32.71 5.62
C PHE A 758 -42.00 33.35 4.85
N ASN A 759 -42.91 32.52 4.33
CA ASN A 759 -44.13 32.96 3.66
C ASN A 759 -45.35 32.71 4.56
N GLU A 760 -45.84 33.76 5.22
CA GLU A 760 -46.99 33.73 6.14
C GLU A 760 -48.25 33.12 5.50
N GLY A 761 -48.53 33.43 4.23
CA GLY A 761 -49.74 32.96 3.54
C GLY A 761 -49.78 31.45 3.32
N THR A 762 -48.61 30.80 3.25
CA THR A 762 -48.50 29.35 3.02
C THR A 762 -47.96 28.59 4.23
N GLY A 763 -47.34 29.28 5.20
CA GLY A 763 -46.59 28.64 6.28
C GLY A 763 -45.31 27.95 5.80
N THR A 764 -44.73 28.41 4.69
CA THR A 764 -43.53 27.78 4.07
C THR A 764 -42.27 28.56 4.44
N LEU A 765 -41.27 27.86 4.99
CA LEU A 765 -39.92 28.37 5.20
C LEU A 765 -39.00 27.87 4.08
N THR A 766 -38.46 28.76 3.26
CA THR A 766 -37.61 28.41 2.11
C THR A 766 -36.16 28.84 2.32
N PHE A 767 -35.21 27.92 2.27
CA PHE A 767 -33.77 28.18 2.28
C PHE A 767 -33.28 28.41 0.85
N ARG A 768 -32.55 29.50 0.64
CA ARG A 768 -32.03 29.93 -0.67
C ARG A 768 -30.60 30.45 -0.58
N ARG A 769 -29.93 30.44 -1.72
CA ARG A 769 -28.66 31.14 -1.92
C ARG A 769 -28.82 32.12 -3.07
N GLY A 770 -28.39 33.37 -2.88
CA GLY A 770 -28.58 34.42 -3.89
C GLY A 770 -27.54 35.53 -3.83
N LEU A 771 -27.61 36.46 -4.79
CA LEU A 771 -26.70 37.60 -4.93
C LEU A 771 -26.91 38.68 -3.86
N SER A 772 -28.06 38.64 -3.20
CA SER A 772 -28.40 39.49 -2.06
C SER A 772 -29.36 38.75 -1.14
N LYS A 773 -29.30 39.07 0.15
CA LYS A 773 -30.30 38.64 1.12
C LYS A 773 -31.51 39.60 1.05
N PRO A 774 -32.74 39.12 0.78
CA PRO A 774 -33.93 39.95 0.86
C PRO A 774 -34.10 40.62 2.24
N GLU A 775 -34.76 41.77 2.28
CA GLU A 775 -34.90 42.58 3.50
C GLU A 775 -35.57 41.79 4.64
N ARG A 776 -36.62 41.02 4.31
CA ARG A 776 -37.38 40.19 5.26
C ARG A 776 -36.82 38.77 5.43
N ALA A 777 -35.74 38.43 4.75
CA ALA A 777 -35.12 37.11 4.88
C ALA A 777 -34.22 37.05 6.13
N TYR A 778 -34.18 35.87 6.73
CA TYR A 778 -33.36 35.56 7.90
C TYR A 778 -31.98 35.05 7.48
N ALA A 779 -30.93 35.47 8.18
CA ALA A 779 -29.59 34.90 8.02
C ALA A 779 -29.51 33.50 8.67
N LEU A 780 -28.61 32.67 8.19
CA LEU A 780 -28.33 31.36 8.81
C LEU A 780 -27.48 31.53 10.09
N ASN A 781 -27.56 30.53 10.96
CA ASN A 781 -26.74 30.49 12.17
C ASN A 781 -25.28 30.19 11.83
N LEU A 782 -24.35 31.01 12.32
CA LEU A 782 -22.91 30.76 12.21
C LEU A 782 -22.39 29.88 13.36
N GLU A 783 -23.07 29.90 14.51
CA GLU A 783 -22.72 29.18 15.73
C GLU A 783 -23.97 28.51 16.34
N ALA A 784 -23.85 27.96 17.55
CA ALA A 784 -24.97 27.34 18.27
C ALA A 784 -25.92 28.42 18.84
N SER A 785 -26.93 28.82 18.08
CA SER A 785 -27.93 29.82 18.46
C SER A 785 -29.33 29.45 17.97
N GLU A 786 -30.37 30.10 18.51
CA GLU A 786 -31.72 30.03 17.95
C GLU A 786 -31.82 30.89 16.68
N PRO A 787 -32.30 30.36 15.54
CA PRO A 787 -32.46 31.16 14.33
C PRO A 787 -33.67 32.10 14.40
N GLY A 788 -33.58 33.23 13.71
CA GLY A 788 -34.59 34.29 13.77
C GLY A 788 -35.99 33.90 13.27
N TRP A 789 -36.10 32.89 12.40
CA TRP A 789 -37.40 32.40 11.90
C TRP A 789 -38.18 31.58 12.93
N LEU A 790 -37.59 31.21 14.08
CA LEU A 790 -38.33 30.52 15.15
C LEU A 790 -39.42 31.39 15.79
N THR A 791 -39.43 32.69 15.51
CA THR A 791 -40.56 33.58 15.78
C THR A 791 -41.87 33.08 15.12
N HIS A 792 -41.77 32.30 14.04
CA HIS A 792 -42.89 31.70 13.32
C HIS A 792 -43.00 30.17 13.51
N LYS A 793 -42.37 29.57 14.53
CA LYS A 793 -42.33 28.10 14.73
C LYS A 793 -43.70 27.41 14.71
N ASP A 794 -44.73 28.07 15.26
CA ASP A 794 -46.10 27.54 15.29
C ASP A 794 -46.82 27.70 13.94
N GLU A 795 -46.31 28.52 13.04
CA GLU A 795 -46.87 28.79 11.71
C GLU A 795 -46.19 28.00 10.59
N ILE A 796 -44.97 27.49 10.83
CA ILE A 796 -44.20 26.69 9.87
C ILE A 796 -44.87 25.32 9.68
N LYS A 797 -45.40 25.11 8.47
CA LYS A 797 -46.05 23.86 8.03
C LYS A 797 -45.18 23.08 7.04
N LYS A 798 -44.34 23.79 6.30
CA LYS A 798 -43.51 23.27 5.23
C LYS A 798 -42.12 23.92 5.23
N VAL A 799 -41.09 23.12 4.99
CA VAL A 799 -39.72 23.61 4.72
C VAL A 799 -39.34 23.25 3.29
N VAL A 800 -38.67 24.17 2.60
CA VAL A 800 -38.13 23.97 1.24
C VAL A 800 -36.67 24.35 1.23
N PHE A 801 -35.79 23.44 0.82
CA PHE A 801 -34.41 23.74 0.46
C PHE A 801 -34.35 23.89 -1.07
N ASP A 802 -34.35 25.13 -1.54
CA ASP A 802 -34.33 25.45 -2.96
C ASP A 802 -33.04 24.92 -3.62
N ALA A 803 -33.09 24.56 -4.91
CA ALA A 803 -31.92 24.05 -5.63
C ALA A 803 -30.71 25.00 -5.57
N SER A 804 -30.95 26.31 -5.46
CA SER A 804 -29.86 27.29 -5.24
C SER A 804 -29.06 27.04 -3.96
N PHE A 805 -29.66 26.41 -2.95
CA PHE A 805 -29.06 26.15 -1.65
C PHE A 805 -28.06 24.98 -1.63
N ALA A 806 -27.96 24.17 -2.69
CA ALA A 806 -27.05 23.02 -2.75
C ALA A 806 -25.57 23.35 -2.48
N ASN A 807 -25.16 24.59 -2.80
CA ASN A 807 -23.81 25.10 -2.57
C ASN A 807 -23.64 25.84 -1.23
N ALA A 808 -24.70 25.98 -0.44
CA ALA A 808 -24.60 26.48 0.93
C ALA A 808 -23.79 25.49 1.78
N ARG A 809 -23.00 26.01 2.73
CA ARG A 809 -22.20 25.23 3.67
C ARG A 809 -22.39 25.73 5.10
N PRO A 810 -23.58 25.54 5.70
CA PRO A 810 -23.84 25.95 7.07
C PRO A 810 -22.84 25.30 8.04
N THR A 811 -22.44 26.04 9.06
CA THR A 811 -21.54 25.55 10.13
C THR A 811 -22.30 25.03 11.34
N SER A 812 -23.59 25.36 11.44
CA SER A 812 -24.49 24.98 12.54
C SER A 812 -25.92 24.85 12.02
N CYS A 813 -26.56 23.72 12.31
CA CYS A 813 -28.00 23.50 12.12
C CYS A 813 -28.76 23.47 13.47
N CYS A 814 -28.10 23.93 14.54
CA CYS A 814 -28.68 24.00 15.88
C CYS A 814 -30.02 24.74 15.85
N SER A 815 -31.05 24.12 16.44
CA SER A 815 -32.40 24.67 16.59
C SER A 815 -33.15 25.05 15.31
N TRP A 816 -32.74 24.62 14.10
CA TRP A 816 -33.37 25.08 12.86
C TRP A 816 -34.90 24.86 12.79
N PHE A 817 -35.42 23.76 13.31
CA PHE A 817 -36.86 23.46 13.33
C PHE A 817 -37.36 23.14 14.74
N TRP A 818 -36.69 23.72 15.75
CA TRP A 818 -37.05 23.50 17.14
C TRP A 818 -38.48 23.99 17.43
N TYR A 819 -39.32 23.12 18.01
CA TYR A 819 -40.73 23.39 18.31
C TYR A 819 -41.62 23.70 17.08
N CYS A 820 -41.22 23.34 15.86
CA CYS A 820 -42.08 23.46 14.68
C CYS A 820 -43.15 22.36 14.66
N THR A 821 -44.10 22.41 15.59
CA THR A 821 -45.11 21.35 15.83
C THR A 821 -46.00 21.07 14.61
N ASN A 822 -46.23 22.09 13.79
CA ASN A 822 -47.04 22.02 12.58
C ASN A 822 -46.27 21.60 11.32
N LEU A 823 -44.94 21.43 11.39
CA LEU A 823 -44.12 21.02 10.25
C LEU A 823 -44.47 19.59 9.84
N ALA A 824 -45.04 19.45 8.64
CA ALA A 824 -45.47 18.18 8.09
C ALA A 824 -44.60 17.71 6.92
N THR A 825 -44.02 18.64 6.15
CA THR A 825 -43.32 18.32 4.89
C THR A 825 -42.01 19.09 4.75
N ILE A 826 -40.96 18.40 4.33
CA ILE A 826 -39.67 19.00 3.95
C ILE A 826 -39.38 18.60 2.50
N GLU A 827 -39.15 19.58 1.63
CA GLU A 827 -38.81 19.36 0.22
C GLU A 827 -37.39 19.84 -0.08
N GLY A 828 -36.69 19.13 -0.97
CA GLY A 828 -35.36 19.51 -1.43
C GLY A 828 -34.23 19.28 -0.42
N ILE A 829 -34.43 18.47 0.62
CA ILE A 829 -33.45 18.26 1.70
C ILE A 829 -32.09 17.75 1.21
N GLU A 830 -32.03 17.15 0.01
CA GLU A 830 -30.80 16.82 -0.72
C GLU A 830 -29.92 18.04 -1.05
N ASN A 831 -30.51 19.23 -1.10
CA ASN A 831 -29.79 20.51 -1.27
C ASN A 831 -29.19 21.04 0.05
N LEU A 832 -29.40 20.37 1.19
CA LEU A 832 -28.76 20.73 2.46
C LEU A 832 -27.43 19.98 2.61
N ASN A 833 -26.32 20.64 2.25
CA ASN A 833 -24.99 20.10 2.53
C ASN A 833 -24.59 20.33 4.00
N THR A 834 -24.35 19.24 4.73
CA THR A 834 -24.02 19.27 6.17
C THR A 834 -22.55 19.01 6.49
N GLU A 835 -21.66 18.96 5.48
CA GLU A 835 -20.26 18.54 5.68
C GLU A 835 -19.48 19.41 6.69
N ASN A 836 -19.81 20.70 6.76
CA ASN A 836 -19.16 21.67 7.66
C ASN A 836 -19.94 21.89 8.96
N VAL A 837 -21.08 21.21 9.15
CA VAL A 837 -21.91 21.38 10.33
C VAL A 837 -21.23 20.72 11.53
N THR A 838 -21.06 21.50 12.60
CA THR A 838 -20.46 21.04 13.86
C THR A 838 -21.49 20.80 14.96
N ASN A 839 -22.69 21.35 14.82
CA ASN A 839 -23.77 21.26 15.80
C ASN A 839 -25.14 21.06 15.13
N MET A 840 -25.82 19.98 15.50
CA MET A 840 -27.17 19.60 15.06
C MET A 840 -28.14 19.47 16.24
N GLY A 841 -27.79 20.04 17.39
CA GLY A 841 -28.60 19.99 18.61
C GLY A 841 -30.01 20.52 18.37
N VAL A 842 -31.01 19.77 18.85
CA VAL A 842 -32.45 20.07 18.81
C VAL A 842 -32.99 20.46 17.42
N MET A 843 -32.29 20.10 16.34
CA MET A 843 -32.61 20.52 14.98
C MET A 843 -34.06 20.22 14.58
N PHE A 844 -34.57 19.03 14.93
CA PHE A 844 -35.94 18.60 14.66
C PHE A 844 -36.77 18.40 15.94
N CYS A 845 -36.26 18.82 17.10
CA CYS A 845 -36.93 18.58 18.37
C CYS A 845 -38.35 19.17 18.37
N ARG A 846 -39.34 18.34 18.71
CA ARG A 846 -40.79 18.62 18.72
C ARG A 846 -41.42 18.91 17.34
N CYS A 847 -40.84 18.38 16.25
CA CYS A 847 -41.52 18.32 14.95
C CYS A 847 -42.58 17.20 14.95
N GLN A 848 -43.67 17.39 15.70
CA GLN A 848 -44.65 16.32 15.99
C GLN A 848 -45.43 15.85 14.76
N ASN A 849 -45.70 16.71 13.78
CA ASN A 849 -46.42 16.34 12.56
C ASN A 849 -45.55 15.75 11.44
N LEU A 850 -44.23 15.66 11.64
CA LEU A 850 -43.32 15.10 10.65
C LEU A 850 -43.39 13.57 10.69
N SER A 851 -43.96 12.96 9.64
CA SER A 851 -44.11 11.50 9.54
C SER A 851 -42.95 10.79 8.84
N SER A 852 -42.16 11.52 8.06
CA SER A 852 -41.00 11.00 7.34
C SER A 852 -39.90 12.04 7.23
N LEU A 853 -38.65 11.59 7.23
CA LEU A 853 -37.48 12.45 7.08
C LEU A 853 -36.37 11.69 6.36
N ASP A 854 -35.94 12.21 5.20
CA ASP A 854 -34.80 11.66 4.46
C ASP A 854 -33.50 12.35 4.90
N LEU A 855 -32.54 11.54 5.38
CA LEU A 855 -31.25 11.98 5.92
C LEU A 855 -30.07 11.36 5.16
N THR A 856 -30.33 10.70 4.03
CA THR A 856 -29.32 9.94 3.30
C THR A 856 -28.15 10.80 2.81
N ASN A 857 -28.39 12.09 2.52
CA ASN A 857 -27.36 13.05 2.09
C ASN A 857 -26.61 13.75 3.23
N PHE A 858 -26.89 13.43 4.50
CA PHE A 858 -26.22 14.09 5.62
C PHE A 858 -24.79 13.56 5.82
N ASN A 859 -23.82 14.46 5.84
CA ASN A 859 -22.45 14.18 6.23
C ASN A 859 -22.20 14.72 7.65
N THR A 860 -22.23 13.83 8.64
CA THR A 860 -22.09 14.22 10.05
C THR A 860 -20.67 14.09 10.59
N GLY A 861 -19.66 13.87 9.73
CA GLY A 861 -18.29 13.57 10.17
C GLY A 861 -17.65 14.66 11.03
N ASN A 862 -18.06 15.92 10.87
CA ASN A 862 -17.58 17.06 11.66
C ASN A 862 -18.49 17.44 12.83
N VAL A 863 -19.61 16.74 13.02
CA VAL A 863 -20.60 17.06 14.06
C VAL A 863 -20.06 16.63 15.43
N THR A 864 -20.16 17.53 16.39
CA THR A 864 -19.73 17.31 17.79
C THR A 864 -20.91 17.21 18.76
N ASN A 865 -22.08 17.71 18.38
CA ASN A 865 -23.26 17.78 19.23
C ASN A 865 -24.55 17.43 18.45
N MET A 866 -25.26 16.41 18.92
CA MET A 866 -26.57 15.94 18.43
C MET A 866 -27.61 15.88 19.56
N TYR A 867 -27.42 16.65 20.63
CA TYR A 867 -28.33 16.71 21.79
C TYR A 867 -29.78 16.90 21.34
N GLY A 868 -30.67 15.98 21.73
CA GLY A 868 -32.10 16.11 21.48
C GLY A 868 -32.51 16.24 20.01
N MET A 869 -31.67 15.84 19.04
CA MET A 869 -31.87 16.15 17.61
C MET A 869 -33.28 15.81 17.10
N PHE A 870 -33.84 14.67 17.51
CA PHE A 870 -35.18 14.19 17.12
C PHE A 870 -36.15 14.10 18.30
N SER A 871 -35.82 14.68 19.46
CA SER A 871 -36.63 14.53 20.67
C SER A 871 -38.08 14.96 20.42
N ASN A 872 -39.04 14.16 20.85
CA ASN A 872 -40.48 14.37 20.72
C ASN A 872 -41.00 14.47 19.27
N CYS A 873 -40.33 13.82 18.32
CA CYS A 873 -40.88 13.60 16.97
C CYS A 873 -41.86 12.41 16.97
N GLN A 874 -43.08 12.66 17.43
CA GLN A 874 -44.06 11.62 17.78
C GLN A 874 -44.77 10.93 16.61
N ASN A 875 -44.54 11.34 15.35
CA ASN A 875 -45.11 10.68 14.17
C ASN A 875 -44.05 10.02 13.27
N LEU A 876 -42.76 10.12 13.59
CA LEU A 876 -41.71 9.40 12.86
C LEU A 876 -41.79 7.92 13.22
N SER A 877 -42.09 7.08 12.23
CA SER A 877 -42.14 5.62 12.40
C SER A 877 -40.79 4.95 12.15
N SER A 878 -39.95 5.54 11.29
CA SER A 878 -38.61 5.03 10.98
C SER A 878 -37.62 6.15 10.71
N LEU A 879 -36.35 5.93 11.04
CA LEU A 879 -35.24 6.82 10.69
C LEU A 879 -34.11 6.03 10.03
N ASP A 880 -33.53 6.59 8.97
CA ASP A 880 -32.31 6.06 8.34
C ASP A 880 -31.12 6.97 8.65
N LEU A 881 -30.21 6.45 9.49
CA LEU A 881 -28.99 7.11 9.93
C LEU A 881 -27.75 6.39 9.39
N THR A 882 -27.87 5.60 8.32
CA THR A 882 -26.75 4.82 7.76
C THR A 882 -25.60 5.70 7.25
N SER A 883 -25.90 6.92 6.80
CA SER A 883 -24.92 7.94 6.38
C SER A 883 -24.19 8.62 7.55
N PHE A 884 -24.70 8.50 8.79
CA PHE A 884 -24.16 9.23 9.93
C PHE A 884 -22.82 8.62 10.37
N ASN A 885 -21.79 9.46 10.35
CA ASN A 885 -20.51 9.22 11.02
C ASN A 885 -20.48 10.02 12.31
N THR A 886 -20.51 9.33 13.46
CA THR A 886 -20.63 9.98 14.78
C THR A 886 -19.36 9.90 15.61
N ALA A 887 -18.22 9.55 15.01
CA ALA A 887 -16.95 9.38 15.70
C ALA A 887 -16.47 10.63 16.47
N ASN A 888 -16.86 11.82 16.00
CA ASN A 888 -16.50 13.10 16.63
C ASN A 888 -17.59 13.67 17.57
N VAL A 889 -18.73 12.98 17.70
CA VAL A 889 -19.84 13.45 18.55
C VAL A 889 -19.49 13.20 20.01
N THR A 890 -19.76 14.21 20.86
CA THR A 890 -19.52 14.15 22.31
C THR A 890 -20.81 14.22 23.13
N ASN A 891 -21.91 14.71 22.53
CA ASN A 891 -23.22 14.82 23.19
C ASN A 891 -24.34 14.32 22.27
N MET A 892 -25.07 13.31 22.75
CA MET A 892 -26.27 12.74 22.14
C MET A 892 -27.40 12.50 23.15
N ALA A 893 -27.36 13.16 24.31
CA ALA A 893 -28.40 12.99 25.32
C ALA A 893 -29.77 13.35 24.73
N TYR A 894 -30.80 12.58 25.08
CA TYR A 894 -32.18 12.76 24.62
C TYR A 894 -32.40 12.70 23.09
N MET A 895 -31.46 12.18 22.30
CA MET A 895 -31.52 12.26 20.83
C MET A 895 -32.87 11.79 20.24
N PHE A 896 -33.46 10.72 20.79
CA PHE A 896 -34.77 10.18 20.38
C PHE A 896 -35.82 10.24 21.50
N ASP A 897 -35.57 10.96 22.60
CA ASP A 897 -36.47 11.01 23.75
C ASP A 897 -37.89 11.41 23.33
N GLY A 898 -38.90 10.61 23.69
CA GLY A 898 -40.30 10.87 23.36
C GLY A 898 -40.73 10.50 21.93
N CYS A 899 -39.89 9.84 21.13
CA CYS A 899 -40.26 9.33 19.80
C CYS A 899 -41.12 8.05 19.91
N SER A 900 -42.36 8.19 20.38
CA SER A 900 -43.21 7.06 20.77
C SER A 900 -43.64 6.13 19.63
N THR A 901 -43.61 6.58 18.36
CA THR A 901 -44.00 5.78 17.19
C THR A 901 -42.82 5.12 16.46
N LEU A 902 -41.59 5.43 16.85
CA LEU A 902 -40.40 4.97 16.15
C LEU A 902 -40.24 3.46 16.36
N THR A 903 -40.39 2.68 15.29
CA THR A 903 -40.26 1.21 15.30
C THR A 903 -38.87 0.76 14.86
N THR A 904 -38.23 1.51 13.96
CA THR A 904 -36.99 1.11 13.30
C THR A 904 -36.02 2.28 13.15
N ILE A 905 -34.76 2.05 13.51
CA ILE A 905 -33.66 3.00 13.30
C ILE A 905 -32.54 2.27 12.56
N TYR A 906 -32.29 2.65 11.30
CA TYR A 906 -31.19 2.07 10.52
C TYR A 906 -29.89 2.79 10.81
N ALA A 907 -28.80 2.05 11.00
CA ALA A 907 -27.47 2.61 11.22
C ALA A 907 -26.38 1.74 10.59
N SER A 908 -25.22 2.35 10.33
CA SER A 908 -24.01 1.65 9.89
C SER A 908 -22.99 1.58 11.03
N GLU A 909 -21.88 0.86 10.81
CA GLU A 909 -20.74 0.79 11.75
C GLU A 909 -20.11 2.18 12.02
N LYS A 910 -20.43 3.20 11.22
CA LYS A 910 -19.96 4.58 11.42
C LYS A 910 -20.74 5.31 12.54
N PHE A 911 -21.88 4.78 12.96
CA PHE A 911 -22.64 5.30 14.09
C PHE A 911 -22.09 4.69 15.39
N VAL A 912 -21.17 5.39 16.04
CA VAL A 912 -20.51 5.00 17.28
C VAL A 912 -20.94 5.87 18.46
N THR A 913 -21.00 5.29 19.66
CA THR A 913 -21.42 5.96 20.90
C THR A 913 -20.41 5.84 22.04
N ASP A 914 -19.18 5.42 21.77
CA ASP A 914 -18.19 5.11 22.81
C ASP A 914 -17.76 6.33 23.63
N GLN A 915 -17.85 7.54 23.06
CA GLN A 915 -17.37 8.78 23.64
C GLN A 915 -18.48 9.82 23.89
N VAL A 916 -19.75 9.40 23.88
CA VAL A 916 -20.89 10.33 23.97
C VAL A 916 -21.48 10.39 25.37
N ASN A 917 -21.82 11.59 25.83
CA ASN A 917 -22.88 11.75 26.83
C ASN A 917 -24.22 11.46 26.17
N GLY A 918 -24.80 10.30 26.45
CA GLY A 918 -26.01 9.79 25.81
C GLY A 918 -27.10 9.36 26.78
N GLY A 919 -27.24 10.06 27.90
CA GLY A 919 -28.29 9.79 28.89
C GLY A 919 -29.70 9.95 28.30
N ASP A 920 -30.61 9.05 28.67
CA ASP A 920 -32.03 9.05 28.31
C ASP A 920 -32.30 9.21 26.79
N MET A 921 -31.35 8.77 25.95
CA MET A 921 -31.43 8.80 24.49
C MET A 921 -32.73 8.20 23.92
N PHE A 922 -33.22 7.12 24.52
CA PHE A 922 -34.41 6.36 24.09
C PHE A 922 -35.56 6.44 25.10
N ASN A 923 -35.57 7.43 26.00
CA ASN A 923 -36.65 7.56 26.94
C ASN A 923 -38.00 7.74 26.21
N GLU A 924 -39.06 7.07 26.68
CA GLU A 924 -40.39 7.07 26.06
C GLU A 924 -40.49 6.58 24.58
N CYS A 925 -39.48 5.88 24.04
CA CYS A 925 -39.51 5.24 22.70
C CYS A 925 -40.25 3.89 22.67
N ARG A 926 -41.54 3.90 23.04
CA ARG A 926 -42.31 2.69 23.38
C ARG A 926 -42.56 1.71 22.22
N SER A 927 -42.42 2.12 20.96
CA SER A 927 -42.65 1.27 19.79
C SER A 927 -41.39 0.56 19.26
N LEU A 928 -40.22 0.84 19.82
CA LEU A 928 -39.00 0.11 19.48
C LEU A 928 -39.11 -1.34 19.94
N LYS A 929 -38.63 -2.26 19.10
CA LYS A 929 -38.60 -3.69 19.43
C LYS A 929 -37.80 -3.91 20.73
N ASP A 930 -38.35 -4.74 21.62
CA ASP A 930 -37.75 -5.08 22.92
C ASP A 930 -37.50 -3.88 23.85
N TYR A 931 -38.25 -2.78 23.69
CA TYR A 931 -38.16 -1.58 24.52
C TYR A 931 -38.29 -1.89 26.01
N SER A 932 -37.46 -1.23 26.82
CA SER A 932 -37.55 -1.27 28.29
C SER A 932 -37.17 0.07 28.90
N PHE A 933 -37.89 0.45 29.96
CA PHE A 933 -37.54 1.61 30.80
C PHE A 933 -36.17 1.49 31.46
N SER A 934 -35.59 0.30 31.60
CA SER A 934 -34.22 0.14 32.11
C SER A 934 -33.14 0.29 31.03
N LYS A 935 -33.54 0.44 29.77
CA LYS A 935 -32.68 0.44 28.60
C LYS A 935 -32.80 1.75 27.81
N ARG A 936 -32.41 2.89 28.41
CA ARG A 936 -32.68 4.23 27.83
C ARG A 936 -31.45 4.98 27.31
N ASP A 937 -30.24 4.59 27.69
CA ASP A 937 -29.03 5.34 27.33
C ASP A 937 -28.42 4.91 25.99
N SER A 938 -27.45 5.68 25.51
CA SER A 938 -26.74 5.46 24.23
C SER A 938 -26.10 4.09 24.05
N LYS A 939 -25.81 3.34 25.12
CA LYS A 939 -25.29 1.97 25.01
C LYS A 939 -26.23 1.02 24.24
N TYR A 940 -27.50 1.36 24.10
CA TYR A 940 -28.48 0.61 23.30
C TYR A 940 -28.66 1.16 21.88
N ALA A 941 -27.85 2.13 21.46
CA ALA A 941 -27.80 2.63 20.09
C ALA A 941 -26.88 1.76 19.21
N ASN A 942 -27.20 0.46 19.13
CA ASN A 942 -26.47 -0.49 18.31
C ASN A 942 -27.44 -1.59 17.83
N TYR A 943 -27.10 -2.29 16.75
CA TYR A 943 -27.94 -3.36 16.20
C TYR A 943 -27.61 -4.76 16.70
N LYS A 944 -26.58 -4.94 17.55
CA LYS A 944 -26.23 -6.26 18.08
C LYS A 944 -27.11 -6.65 19.26
N THR A 945 -27.30 -5.71 20.19
CA THR A 945 -28.01 -5.90 21.47
C THR A 945 -28.96 -4.75 21.81
N GLY A 946 -28.93 -3.68 21.01
CA GLY A 946 -29.71 -2.46 21.19
C GLY A 946 -30.93 -2.40 20.26
N TYR A 947 -31.39 -1.17 20.00
CA TYR A 947 -32.61 -0.90 19.25
C TYR A 947 -32.41 -0.62 17.76
N PHE A 948 -31.16 -0.54 17.29
CA PHE A 948 -30.91 -0.22 15.89
C PHE A 948 -31.03 -1.48 15.02
N SER A 949 -31.15 -1.27 13.72
CA SER A 949 -31.03 -2.31 12.69
C SER A 949 -29.94 -1.93 11.72
N LYS A 950 -29.17 -2.91 11.26
CA LYS A 950 -28.26 -2.72 10.13
C LYS A 950 -29.08 -2.82 8.84
N LEU A 951 -28.89 -1.87 7.92
CA LEU A 951 -29.52 -1.93 6.60
C LEU A 951 -28.78 -2.98 5.76
N VAL A 952 -29.39 -4.14 5.55
CA VAL A 952 -28.76 -5.29 4.87
C VAL A 952 -29.23 -5.49 3.43
N GLY A 953 -30.27 -4.77 3.00
CA GLY A 953 -30.75 -4.81 1.64
C GLY A 953 -32.02 -4.02 1.42
N LYS A 954 -32.59 -4.16 0.23
CA LYS A 954 -33.90 -3.63 -0.16
C LYS A 954 -34.68 -4.61 -1.03
N ASN A 955 -35.99 -4.55 -0.93
CA ASN A 955 -36.93 -5.26 -1.80
C ASN A 955 -37.84 -4.22 -2.49
N GLY A 956 -37.51 -3.86 -3.72
CA GLY A 956 -38.00 -2.63 -4.35
C GLY A 956 -37.49 -1.42 -3.56
N ASP A 957 -38.43 -0.58 -3.12
CA ASP A 957 -38.14 0.59 -2.27
C ASP A 957 -38.17 0.26 -0.77
N ASP A 958 -38.60 -0.95 -0.39
CA ASP A 958 -38.71 -1.36 1.01
C ASP A 958 -37.33 -1.72 1.58
N LYS A 959 -36.90 -1.01 2.64
CA LYS A 959 -35.63 -1.24 3.33
C LYS A 959 -35.68 -2.48 4.23
N ILE A 960 -34.66 -3.32 4.15
CA ILE A 960 -34.54 -4.54 4.96
C ILE A 960 -33.53 -4.31 6.09
N GLY A 961 -34.02 -4.35 7.32
CA GLY A 961 -33.21 -4.24 8.53
C GLY A 961 -32.94 -5.61 9.16
N ALA A 962 -31.72 -5.81 9.63
CA ALA A 962 -31.33 -6.98 10.41
C ALA A 962 -30.62 -6.56 11.70
N ALA A 963 -30.79 -7.37 12.75
CA ALA A 963 -30.19 -7.13 14.06
C ALA A 963 -29.68 -8.46 14.67
N GLY A 964 -28.88 -8.35 15.74
CA GLY A 964 -28.22 -9.46 16.41
C GLY A 964 -26.73 -9.61 16.08
N GLU A 965 -26.03 -10.41 16.88
CA GLU A 965 -24.62 -10.80 16.60
C GLU A 965 -24.50 -11.57 15.27
N THR A 966 -25.49 -12.40 14.97
CA THR A 966 -25.75 -12.91 13.63
C THR A 966 -26.90 -12.09 13.06
N LEU A 967 -26.61 -11.28 12.04
CA LEU A 967 -27.60 -10.38 11.45
C LEU A 967 -28.80 -11.18 10.95
N ALA A 968 -29.95 -10.98 11.60
CA ALA A 968 -31.20 -11.61 11.23
C ALA A 968 -32.34 -10.60 11.13
N THR A 969 -33.18 -10.77 10.12
CA THR A 969 -34.49 -10.13 10.01
C THR A 969 -35.59 -11.11 10.43
N ASP A 970 -36.72 -10.62 10.93
CA ASP A 970 -37.81 -11.52 11.32
C ASP A 970 -38.51 -12.10 10.09
N ASN A 971 -38.87 -11.25 9.11
CA ASN A 971 -39.60 -11.69 7.91
C ASN A 971 -39.02 -11.05 6.64
N LEU A 972 -38.74 -11.87 5.62
CA LEU A 972 -38.38 -11.46 4.27
C LEU A 972 -39.45 -11.94 3.28
N VAL A 973 -40.27 -11.02 2.77
CA VAL A 973 -41.31 -11.35 1.78
C VAL A 973 -40.91 -10.75 0.44
N LEU A 974 -40.58 -11.61 -0.53
CA LEU A 974 -40.17 -11.22 -1.88
C LEU A 974 -41.36 -11.26 -2.85
N ASP A 975 -41.40 -10.28 -3.75
CA ASP A 975 -42.42 -10.14 -4.79
C ASP A 975 -41.79 -10.31 -6.18
N ASP A 976 -42.47 -11.01 -7.08
CA ASP A 976 -42.05 -11.26 -8.47
C ASP A 976 -41.78 -9.98 -9.29
N ASN A 977 -42.25 -8.82 -8.83
CA ASN A 977 -42.11 -7.54 -9.53
C ASN A 977 -41.16 -6.56 -8.84
N LYS A 978 -40.56 -6.92 -7.70
CA LYS A 978 -39.66 -6.06 -6.95
C LYS A 978 -38.21 -6.51 -7.10
N ASP A 979 -37.33 -5.56 -7.42
CA ASP A 979 -35.89 -5.80 -7.42
C ASP A 979 -35.42 -6.11 -6.01
N PHE A 980 -34.71 -7.21 -5.82
CA PHE A 980 -34.06 -7.51 -4.56
C PHE A 980 -32.57 -7.22 -4.66
N VAL A 981 -32.06 -6.45 -3.70
CA VAL A 981 -30.63 -6.17 -3.57
C VAL A 981 -30.24 -6.37 -2.12
N ALA A 982 -29.35 -7.34 -1.86
CA ALA A 982 -28.72 -7.50 -0.56
C ALA A 982 -27.31 -6.90 -0.60
N TYR A 983 -26.99 -6.08 0.41
CA TYR A 983 -25.69 -5.40 0.54
C TYR A 983 -24.66 -6.28 1.23
N GLU A 984 -25.11 -7.20 2.07
CA GLU A 984 -24.30 -8.21 2.74
C GLU A 984 -25.14 -9.47 3.05
N PRO A 985 -24.51 -10.64 3.30
CA PRO A 985 -25.24 -11.82 3.71
C PRO A 985 -25.92 -11.62 5.08
N PHE A 986 -27.16 -12.10 5.21
CA PHE A 986 -27.93 -12.06 6.46
C PHE A 986 -28.87 -13.27 6.56
N ALA A 987 -29.50 -13.46 7.73
CA ALA A 987 -30.52 -14.49 7.93
C ALA A 987 -31.93 -13.90 7.97
N ALA A 988 -32.94 -14.67 7.57
CA ALA A 988 -34.35 -14.34 7.76
C ALA A 988 -35.03 -15.48 8.53
N LYS A 989 -35.69 -15.18 9.65
CA LYS A 989 -36.40 -16.22 10.42
C LYS A 989 -37.52 -16.85 9.60
N ALA A 990 -38.21 -16.05 8.81
CA ALA A 990 -39.07 -16.55 7.74
C ALA A 990 -38.78 -15.80 6.43
N ALA A 991 -38.59 -16.54 5.35
CA ALA A 991 -38.49 -16.03 3.99
C ALA A 991 -39.61 -16.61 3.13
N SER A 992 -40.18 -15.81 2.24
CA SER A 992 -41.22 -16.27 1.31
C SER A 992 -41.15 -15.56 -0.04
N TYR A 993 -41.55 -16.26 -1.08
CA TYR A 993 -41.69 -15.75 -2.44
C TYR A 993 -42.95 -16.33 -3.08
N ASN A 994 -43.76 -15.48 -3.71
CA ASN A 994 -44.97 -15.89 -4.40
C ASN A 994 -44.98 -15.36 -5.83
N ARG A 995 -45.36 -16.22 -6.77
CA ARG A 995 -45.51 -15.87 -8.20
C ARG A 995 -46.78 -16.49 -8.78
N THR A 996 -47.61 -15.66 -9.38
CA THR A 996 -48.77 -16.12 -10.18
C THR A 996 -48.35 -16.35 -11.62
N MET A 997 -48.66 -17.52 -12.17
CA MET A 997 -48.34 -17.90 -13.55
C MET A 997 -49.44 -17.40 -14.51
N ASN A 998 -49.03 -16.99 -15.72
CA ASN A 998 -50.00 -16.62 -16.76
C ASN A 998 -50.79 -17.85 -17.23
N ALA A 999 -52.08 -17.68 -17.50
CA ALA A 999 -52.96 -18.75 -17.98
C ALA A 999 -52.37 -19.46 -19.22
N GLY A 1000 -52.25 -20.79 -19.15
CA GLY A 1000 -51.67 -21.62 -20.20
C GLY A 1000 -50.14 -21.66 -20.26
N THR A 1001 -49.44 -21.15 -19.23
CA THR A 1001 -47.99 -21.29 -19.06
C THR A 1001 -47.70 -22.27 -17.92
N THR A 1002 -46.93 -23.32 -18.21
CA THR A 1002 -46.53 -24.37 -17.26
C THR A 1002 -45.05 -24.32 -16.90
N TRP A 1003 -44.20 -23.69 -17.70
CA TRP A 1003 -42.75 -23.59 -17.49
C TRP A 1003 -42.32 -22.17 -17.10
N GLY A 1004 -41.32 -22.09 -16.22
CA GLY A 1004 -40.68 -20.84 -15.84
C GLY A 1004 -39.23 -21.02 -15.40
N THR A 1005 -38.56 -19.91 -15.13
CA THR A 1005 -37.24 -19.86 -14.49
C THR A 1005 -37.34 -19.16 -13.14
N LEU A 1006 -36.44 -19.53 -12.24
CA LEU A 1006 -36.39 -19.01 -10.87
C LEU A 1006 -34.94 -18.91 -10.39
N CYS A 1007 -34.62 -17.86 -9.65
CA CYS A 1007 -33.37 -17.72 -8.90
C CYS A 1007 -33.65 -16.91 -7.63
N LEU A 1008 -33.78 -17.60 -6.50
CA LEU A 1008 -34.08 -16.99 -5.20
C LEU A 1008 -32.81 -16.76 -4.37
N PRO A 1009 -32.77 -15.72 -3.51
CA PRO A 1009 -31.62 -15.44 -2.65
C PRO A 1009 -31.59 -16.33 -1.40
N PHE A 1010 -32.52 -17.26 -1.24
CA PHE A 1010 -32.57 -18.25 -0.16
C PHE A 1010 -32.78 -19.67 -0.71
N GLY A 1011 -32.48 -20.68 0.10
CA GLY A 1011 -32.59 -22.09 -0.29
C GLY A 1011 -34.04 -22.55 -0.46
N ILE A 1012 -34.28 -23.50 -1.37
CA ILE A 1012 -35.60 -24.07 -1.64
C ILE A 1012 -35.61 -25.51 -1.13
N ASP A 1013 -36.41 -25.81 -0.11
CA ASP A 1013 -36.62 -27.18 0.38
C ASP A 1013 -37.66 -27.88 -0.50
N GLN A 1014 -37.19 -28.75 -1.40
CA GLN A 1014 -38.05 -29.44 -2.37
C GLN A 1014 -39.04 -30.41 -1.70
N SER A 1015 -38.85 -30.77 -0.41
CA SER A 1015 -39.81 -31.61 0.32
C SER A 1015 -41.10 -30.88 0.69
N GLN A 1016 -41.06 -29.54 0.74
CA GLN A 1016 -42.21 -28.69 1.07
C GLN A 1016 -42.94 -28.20 -0.18
N GLU A 1017 -42.35 -28.37 -1.36
CA GLU A 1017 -42.89 -27.87 -2.64
C GLU A 1017 -43.66 -28.99 -3.35
N THR A 1018 -44.98 -28.86 -3.47
CA THR A 1018 -45.86 -29.89 -4.06
C THR A 1018 -46.49 -29.46 -5.38
N GLU A 1019 -46.31 -28.20 -5.76
CA GLU A 1019 -46.99 -27.53 -6.87
C GLU A 1019 -46.16 -27.56 -8.17
N CYS A 1020 -44.86 -27.88 -8.10
CA CYS A 1020 -43.98 -27.89 -9.27
C CYS A 1020 -42.82 -28.89 -9.15
N LYS A 1021 -42.04 -29.02 -10.23
CA LYS A 1021 -40.77 -29.77 -10.27
C LYS A 1021 -39.65 -28.88 -10.80
N PHE A 1022 -38.45 -29.00 -10.23
CA PHE A 1022 -37.28 -28.21 -10.61
C PHE A 1022 -36.28 -28.98 -11.48
N TYR A 1023 -35.61 -28.26 -12.37
CA TYR A 1023 -34.67 -28.80 -13.35
C TYR A 1023 -33.44 -27.90 -13.50
N ARG A 1024 -32.29 -28.51 -13.78
CA ARG A 1024 -31.04 -27.83 -14.16
C ARG A 1024 -30.77 -27.96 -15.65
N LEU A 1025 -30.10 -26.95 -16.21
CA LEU A 1025 -29.65 -26.92 -17.60
C LEU A 1025 -28.28 -27.61 -17.74
N THR A 1026 -28.19 -28.67 -18.53
CA THR A 1026 -26.94 -29.45 -18.70
C THR A 1026 -26.32 -29.40 -20.08
N GLY A 1027 -27.02 -28.89 -21.10
CA GLY A 1027 -26.41 -28.64 -22.41
C GLY A 1027 -27.35 -28.01 -23.43
N ILE A 1028 -26.76 -27.45 -24.50
CA ILE A 1028 -27.45 -27.02 -25.72
C ILE A 1028 -26.75 -27.65 -26.92
N ASP A 1029 -27.50 -28.10 -27.91
CA ASP A 1029 -26.96 -28.40 -29.24
C ASP A 1029 -27.79 -27.72 -30.34
N ASN A 1030 -27.47 -27.99 -31.61
CA ASN A 1030 -28.12 -27.38 -32.77
C ASN A 1030 -29.62 -27.70 -32.93
N GLU A 1031 -30.19 -28.58 -32.10
CA GLU A 1031 -31.59 -28.99 -32.21
C GLU A 1031 -32.32 -29.13 -30.84
N CYS A 1032 -31.62 -29.19 -29.69
CA CYS A 1032 -32.25 -29.39 -28.39
C CYS A 1032 -31.53 -28.73 -27.18
N ILE A 1033 -32.29 -28.56 -26.09
CA ILE A 1033 -31.79 -28.26 -24.75
C ILE A 1033 -31.87 -29.52 -23.91
N THR A 1034 -30.81 -29.84 -23.18
CA THR A 1034 -30.80 -30.94 -22.20
C THR A 1034 -31.10 -30.39 -20.81
N LEU A 1035 -32.17 -30.90 -20.20
CA LEU A 1035 -32.57 -30.62 -18.82
C LEU A 1035 -32.44 -31.90 -18.00
N GLU A 1036 -31.97 -31.75 -16.76
CA GLU A 1036 -31.97 -32.83 -15.77
C GLU A 1036 -32.81 -32.41 -14.56
N SER A 1037 -33.54 -33.37 -13.99
CA SER A 1037 -34.24 -33.19 -12.70
C SER A 1037 -33.23 -32.81 -11.61
N TYR A 1038 -33.61 -31.92 -10.70
CA TYR A 1038 -32.76 -31.53 -9.58
C TYR A 1038 -32.87 -32.55 -8.44
N GLU A 1039 -31.99 -33.56 -8.42
CA GLU A 1039 -32.03 -34.73 -7.51
C GLU A 1039 -31.60 -34.46 -6.03
N GLY A 1040 -31.62 -33.21 -5.57
CA GLY A 1040 -31.27 -32.83 -4.19
C GLY A 1040 -32.50 -32.64 -3.30
N ALA A 1041 -32.38 -32.80 -1.97
CA ALA A 1041 -33.48 -32.43 -1.05
C ALA A 1041 -33.71 -30.90 -1.01
N GLU A 1042 -32.63 -30.13 -1.16
CA GLU A 1042 -32.64 -28.67 -1.13
C GLU A 1042 -31.91 -28.10 -2.35
N ILE A 1043 -32.46 -27.04 -2.96
CA ILE A 1043 -31.78 -26.22 -3.96
C ILE A 1043 -31.09 -25.08 -3.23
N PRO A 1044 -29.76 -24.97 -3.28
CA PRO A 1044 -29.04 -23.94 -2.54
C PRO A 1044 -29.42 -22.52 -2.97
N ALA A 1045 -29.39 -21.58 -2.02
CA ALA A 1045 -29.59 -20.15 -2.27
C ALA A 1045 -28.75 -19.61 -3.46
N GLY A 1046 -29.38 -18.75 -4.27
CA GLY A 1046 -28.80 -18.14 -5.47
C GLY A 1046 -28.68 -19.07 -6.67
N THR A 1047 -29.11 -20.34 -6.58
CA THR A 1047 -29.00 -21.27 -7.72
C THR A 1047 -30.11 -21.01 -8.72
N PRO A 1048 -29.80 -20.65 -9.99
CA PRO A 1048 -30.82 -20.51 -11.00
C PRO A 1048 -31.32 -21.90 -11.45
N VAL A 1049 -32.63 -22.04 -11.60
CA VAL A 1049 -33.29 -23.28 -12.01
C VAL A 1049 -34.43 -23.02 -12.99
N LEU A 1050 -34.81 -24.04 -13.74
CA LEU A 1050 -36.07 -24.11 -14.45
C LEU A 1050 -37.09 -24.84 -13.57
N PHE A 1051 -38.35 -24.48 -13.65
CA PHE A 1051 -39.42 -25.22 -12.99
C PHE A 1051 -40.58 -25.47 -13.94
N LYS A 1052 -41.31 -26.56 -13.69
CA LYS A 1052 -42.56 -26.91 -14.35
C LYS A 1052 -43.66 -27.08 -13.31
N MET A 1053 -44.75 -26.33 -13.45
CA MET A 1053 -45.95 -26.46 -12.62
C MET A 1053 -46.64 -27.80 -12.86
N ASN A 1054 -47.23 -28.36 -11.79
CA ASN A 1054 -48.10 -29.51 -11.85
C ASN A 1054 -49.45 -29.14 -12.49
N GLU A 1055 -50.16 -30.13 -13.02
CA GLU A 1055 -51.43 -29.91 -13.73
C GLU A 1055 -52.49 -29.33 -12.78
N GLY A 1056 -53.09 -28.19 -13.16
CA GLY A 1056 -54.10 -27.49 -12.36
C GLY A 1056 -53.57 -26.38 -11.46
N GLU A 1057 -52.25 -26.33 -11.20
CA GLU A 1057 -51.62 -25.31 -10.35
C GLU A 1057 -51.25 -24.04 -11.14
N GLN A 1058 -51.46 -22.87 -10.52
CA GLN A 1058 -51.18 -21.55 -11.14
C GLN A 1058 -50.39 -20.59 -10.25
N ILE A 1059 -50.13 -20.96 -8.99
CA ILE A 1059 -49.38 -20.14 -8.03
C ILE A 1059 -48.16 -20.94 -7.58
N LEU A 1060 -46.99 -20.34 -7.71
CA LEU A 1060 -45.75 -20.84 -7.11
C LEU A 1060 -45.56 -20.12 -5.77
N SER A 1061 -45.51 -20.87 -4.68
CA SER A 1061 -45.42 -20.35 -3.31
C SER A 1061 -44.29 -21.05 -2.56
N ILE A 1062 -43.14 -20.38 -2.46
CA ILE A 1062 -41.94 -20.94 -1.84
C ILE A 1062 -41.73 -20.26 -0.49
N SER A 1063 -41.42 -21.04 0.54
CA SER A 1063 -41.10 -20.50 1.87
C SER A 1063 -39.96 -21.26 2.55
N ALA A 1064 -39.21 -20.55 3.39
CA ALA A 1064 -38.12 -21.11 4.17
C ALA A 1064 -38.12 -20.53 5.59
N GLN A 1065 -37.76 -21.35 6.57
CA GLN A 1065 -37.52 -20.93 7.96
C GLN A 1065 -36.02 -20.84 8.21
N ASP A 1066 -35.60 -19.89 9.04
CA ASP A 1066 -34.19 -19.65 9.41
C ASP A 1066 -33.26 -19.60 8.19
N ALA A 1067 -33.74 -18.94 7.13
CA ALA A 1067 -33.13 -18.91 5.82
C ALA A 1067 -31.88 -18.04 5.77
N SER A 1068 -30.78 -18.58 5.24
CA SER A 1068 -29.59 -17.79 4.90
C SER A 1068 -29.79 -17.09 3.55
N ILE A 1069 -29.52 -15.80 3.50
CA ILE A 1069 -29.73 -14.94 2.33
C ILE A 1069 -28.39 -14.59 1.68
N VAL A 1070 -28.27 -14.87 0.38
CA VAL A 1070 -27.06 -14.56 -0.42
C VAL A 1070 -27.18 -13.22 -1.15
N THR A 1071 -26.05 -12.57 -1.43
CA THR A 1071 -25.99 -11.25 -2.06
C THR A 1071 -26.07 -11.28 -3.58
N GLU A 1072 -25.62 -12.39 -4.19
CA GLU A 1072 -25.60 -12.55 -5.64
C GLU A 1072 -26.05 -13.96 -6.07
N PRO A 1073 -26.63 -14.11 -7.27
CA PRO A 1073 -26.86 -15.41 -7.89
C PRO A 1073 -25.56 -16.20 -8.06
N LYS A 1074 -25.64 -17.52 -7.93
CA LYS A 1074 -24.52 -18.40 -8.26
C LYS A 1074 -24.30 -18.42 -9.76
N ALA A 1075 -23.05 -18.20 -10.18
CA ALA A 1075 -22.66 -18.33 -11.58
C ALA A 1075 -22.94 -19.74 -12.09
N GLY A 1076 -23.53 -19.85 -13.29
CA GLY A 1076 -23.61 -21.11 -14.01
C GLY A 1076 -22.20 -21.65 -14.29
N THR A 1077 -21.98 -22.94 -14.05
CA THR A 1077 -20.65 -23.59 -14.16
C THR A 1077 -20.50 -24.48 -15.40
N ASN A 1078 -21.41 -24.37 -16.36
CA ASN A 1078 -21.42 -25.24 -17.53
C ASN A 1078 -20.55 -24.66 -18.65
N THR A 1079 -19.79 -25.52 -19.34
CA THR A 1079 -18.83 -25.12 -20.37
C THR A 1079 -19.48 -24.64 -21.66
N ASP A 1080 -20.73 -25.05 -21.92
CA ASP A 1080 -21.38 -24.83 -23.21
C ASP A 1080 -22.44 -23.73 -23.17
N VAL A 1081 -23.23 -23.66 -22.09
CA VAL A 1081 -24.29 -22.67 -21.87
C VAL A 1081 -24.56 -22.45 -20.39
N ASN A 1082 -24.67 -21.18 -19.98
CA ASN A 1082 -24.97 -20.81 -18.60
C ASN A 1082 -26.43 -20.41 -18.41
N LEU A 1083 -27.11 -21.03 -17.45
CA LEU A 1083 -28.33 -20.48 -16.88
C LEU A 1083 -27.90 -19.41 -15.86
N VAL A 1084 -28.25 -18.16 -16.14
CA VAL A 1084 -27.82 -16.99 -15.38
C VAL A 1084 -29.03 -16.45 -14.62
N GLY A 1085 -28.97 -16.51 -13.29
CA GLY A 1085 -29.99 -15.95 -12.42
C GLY A 1085 -29.81 -14.44 -12.24
N SER A 1086 -30.91 -13.75 -11.93
CA SER A 1086 -30.88 -12.35 -11.51
C SER A 1086 -31.86 -12.10 -10.37
N PHE A 1087 -31.41 -11.34 -9.37
CA PHE A 1087 -32.26 -10.84 -8.30
C PHE A 1087 -32.98 -9.53 -8.65
N THR A 1088 -32.60 -8.91 -9.76
CA THR A 1088 -33.17 -7.66 -10.26
C THR A 1088 -33.64 -7.82 -11.71
N LYS A 1089 -34.41 -6.84 -12.20
CA LYS A 1089 -34.87 -6.78 -13.57
C LYS A 1089 -33.70 -6.58 -14.53
N ILE A 1090 -33.63 -7.42 -15.56
CA ILE A 1090 -32.59 -7.38 -16.60
C ILE A 1090 -33.19 -7.11 -17.98
N GLY A 1091 -32.53 -6.31 -18.81
CA GLY A 1091 -33.01 -5.93 -20.14
C GLY A 1091 -34.24 -4.99 -20.15
N GLY A 1092 -34.57 -4.46 -21.32
CA GLY A 1092 -35.61 -3.45 -21.55
C GLY A 1092 -35.05 -2.21 -22.24
N LYS A 1093 -35.91 -1.21 -22.52
CA LYS A 1093 -35.50 0.04 -23.21
C LYS A 1093 -34.44 0.83 -22.43
N ASP A 1094 -34.42 0.69 -21.11
CA ASP A 1094 -33.61 1.50 -20.18
C ASP A 1094 -32.64 0.66 -19.31
N ASN A 1095 -32.61 -0.67 -19.46
CA ASN A 1095 -31.72 -1.58 -18.70
C ASN A 1095 -30.81 -2.36 -19.64
N GLN A 1096 -29.49 -2.30 -19.41
CA GLN A 1096 -28.51 -3.19 -20.05
C GLN A 1096 -28.43 -4.52 -19.29
N GLY A 1097 -28.16 -5.65 -19.98
CA GLY A 1097 -27.91 -6.94 -19.31
C GLY A 1097 -28.27 -8.19 -20.11
N LEU A 1098 -29.16 -8.08 -21.10
CA LEU A 1098 -29.45 -9.17 -22.05
C LEU A 1098 -28.75 -8.89 -23.37
N ALA A 1099 -27.97 -9.84 -23.86
CA ALA A 1099 -27.41 -9.84 -25.20
C ALA A 1099 -28.45 -10.29 -26.23
N ASP A 1100 -28.31 -9.84 -27.48
CA ASP A 1100 -29.16 -10.27 -28.61
C ASP A 1100 -29.17 -11.79 -28.83
N THR A 1101 -28.13 -12.47 -28.34
CA THR A 1101 -27.92 -13.92 -28.40
C THR A 1101 -28.52 -14.69 -27.22
N ASP A 1102 -28.97 -14.01 -26.17
CA ASP A 1102 -29.53 -14.65 -24.98
C ASP A 1102 -30.93 -15.21 -25.24
N TYR A 1103 -31.34 -16.17 -24.40
CA TYR A 1103 -32.67 -16.75 -24.45
C TYR A 1103 -33.44 -16.56 -23.14
N ILE A 1104 -34.72 -16.21 -23.25
CA ILE A 1104 -35.67 -16.10 -22.14
C ILE A 1104 -36.81 -17.10 -22.30
N ILE A 1105 -37.44 -17.52 -21.20
CA ILE A 1105 -38.62 -18.40 -21.24
C ILE A 1105 -39.90 -17.57 -21.17
N GLY A 1106 -40.82 -17.78 -22.11
CA GLY A 1106 -42.16 -17.19 -22.09
C GLY A 1106 -43.17 -17.99 -22.91
N LYS A 1107 -44.39 -18.13 -22.39
CA LYS A 1107 -45.48 -18.95 -23.01
C LYS A 1107 -45.03 -20.37 -23.33
N ASP A 1108 -44.35 -21.01 -22.37
CA ASP A 1108 -43.77 -22.34 -22.53
C ASP A 1108 -42.90 -22.42 -23.79
N LYS A 1109 -42.05 -21.43 -24.05
CA LYS A 1109 -41.10 -21.40 -25.17
C LYS A 1109 -39.85 -20.64 -24.76
N PHE A 1110 -38.71 -21.04 -25.30
CA PHE A 1110 -37.52 -20.20 -25.24
C PHE A 1110 -37.52 -19.25 -26.44
N TRP A 1111 -37.25 -18.00 -26.17
CA TRP A 1111 -37.19 -16.95 -27.17
C TRP A 1111 -35.81 -16.33 -27.16
N ARG A 1112 -35.18 -16.26 -28.33
CA ARG A 1112 -33.97 -15.48 -28.48
C ARG A 1112 -34.32 -13.99 -28.40
N VAL A 1113 -33.51 -13.23 -27.68
CA VAL A 1113 -33.75 -11.80 -27.45
C VAL A 1113 -33.87 -11.02 -28.77
N SER A 1114 -32.99 -11.28 -29.74
CA SER A 1114 -33.02 -10.65 -31.07
C SER A 1114 -34.33 -10.90 -31.84
N ASP A 1115 -35.02 -12.02 -31.60
CA ASP A 1115 -36.23 -12.39 -32.33
C ASP A 1115 -37.50 -11.70 -31.78
N LEU A 1116 -37.38 -10.99 -30.65
CA LEU A 1116 -38.49 -10.33 -29.95
C LEU A 1116 -38.49 -8.79 -30.12
N THR A 1117 -37.68 -8.24 -31.01
CA THR A 1117 -37.37 -6.79 -31.12
C THR A 1117 -38.48 -5.97 -31.81
N GLY A 1118 -39.64 -5.81 -31.15
CA GLY A 1118 -40.75 -4.95 -31.58
C GLY A 1118 -40.65 -3.47 -31.16
N GLY A 1119 -39.45 -2.91 -31.02
CA GLY A 1119 -39.23 -1.50 -30.64
C GLY A 1119 -39.49 -1.11 -29.17
N LYS A 1120 -39.81 -2.08 -28.29
CA LYS A 1120 -40.04 -1.86 -26.84
C LYS A 1120 -38.92 -2.36 -25.91
N GLY A 1121 -37.90 -3.04 -26.46
CA GLY A 1121 -36.87 -3.75 -25.68
C GLY A 1121 -37.38 -5.04 -25.04
N VAL A 1122 -36.51 -6.04 -24.87
CA VAL A 1122 -36.82 -7.34 -24.25
C VAL A 1122 -36.23 -7.35 -22.84
N GLY A 1123 -37.01 -7.74 -21.83
CA GLY A 1123 -36.53 -7.81 -20.45
C GLY A 1123 -37.10 -9.01 -19.69
N SER A 1124 -36.39 -9.41 -18.64
CA SER A 1124 -36.80 -10.43 -17.66
C SER A 1124 -37.03 -9.77 -16.30
N LYS A 1125 -38.01 -10.28 -15.57
CA LYS A 1125 -38.37 -9.80 -14.23
C LYS A 1125 -37.31 -10.19 -13.17
N PRO A 1126 -37.35 -9.56 -11.99
CA PRO A 1126 -36.56 -9.99 -10.83
C PRO A 1126 -36.81 -11.44 -10.43
N MET A 1127 -35.87 -12.08 -9.74
CA MET A 1127 -35.92 -13.49 -9.31
C MET A 1127 -36.00 -14.52 -10.45
N HIS A 1128 -35.77 -14.11 -11.70
CA HIS A 1128 -35.82 -15.02 -12.86
C HIS A 1128 -34.41 -15.34 -13.35
N ALA A 1129 -34.31 -16.37 -14.19
CA ALA A 1129 -33.08 -16.70 -14.89
C ALA A 1129 -33.26 -16.66 -16.41
N TYR A 1130 -32.17 -16.40 -17.11
CA TYR A 1130 -32.08 -16.44 -18.58
C TYR A 1130 -30.91 -17.34 -19.00
N ILE A 1131 -30.86 -17.68 -20.27
CA ILE A 1131 -29.83 -18.55 -20.82
C ILE A 1131 -28.85 -17.69 -21.63
N HIS A 1132 -27.57 -17.74 -21.25
CA HIS A 1132 -26.47 -17.09 -21.94
C HIS A 1132 -25.59 -18.13 -22.66
N PRO A 1133 -25.56 -18.14 -24.01
CA PRO A 1133 -24.68 -19.02 -24.78
C PRO A 1133 -23.22 -18.56 -24.71
N VAL A 1134 -22.28 -19.49 -24.50
CA VAL A 1134 -20.85 -19.17 -24.31
C VAL A 1134 -20.14 -18.75 -25.61
N THR A 1135 -20.64 -19.16 -26.78
CA THR A 1135 -20.08 -18.73 -28.09
C THR A 1135 -21.15 -18.33 -29.10
N ALA A 1136 -20.75 -17.54 -30.10
CA ALA A 1136 -21.62 -17.18 -31.24
C ALA A 1136 -22.12 -18.39 -32.03
N SER A 1137 -21.44 -19.55 -31.96
CA SER A 1137 -21.90 -20.80 -32.58
C SER A 1137 -23.05 -21.44 -31.79
N ASN A 1138 -22.96 -21.42 -30.44
CA ASN A 1138 -24.06 -21.82 -29.55
C ASN A 1138 -25.27 -20.88 -29.66
N ALA A 1139 -25.05 -19.61 -30.01
CA ALA A 1139 -26.13 -18.64 -30.25
C ALA A 1139 -26.93 -18.90 -31.54
N ARG A 1140 -26.32 -19.52 -32.56
CA ARG A 1140 -26.98 -19.89 -33.84
C ARG A 1140 -27.75 -21.20 -33.77
N ALA A 1141 -27.56 -21.98 -32.71
CA ALA A 1141 -27.95 -23.38 -32.59
C ALA A 1141 -29.44 -23.63 -32.32
N ALA A 1142 -30.25 -22.68 -31.84
CA ALA A 1142 -31.50 -23.07 -31.18
C ALA A 1142 -32.78 -22.56 -31.89
N MET A 1143 -33.36 -23.38 -32.78
CA MET A 1143 -34.82 -23.34 -33.03
C MET A 1143 -35.52 -24.00 -31.85
N LEU A 1144 -35.74 -23.24 -30.78
CA LEU A 1144 -36.36 -23.75 -29.56
C LEU A 1144 -37.86 -23.89 -29.72
N SER A 1145 -38.32 -25.09 -30.07
CA SER A 1145 -39.73 -25.43 -29.94
C SER A 1145 -39.97 -26.17 -28.63
N ILE A 1146 -40.41 -25.43 -27.61
CA ILE A 1146 -41.43 -26.01 -26.73
C ILE A 1146 -42.77 -25.70 -27.45
N GLY A 1147 -43.10 -26.57 -28.41
CA GLY A 1147 -44.41 -26.69 -29.08
C GLY A 1147 -44.98 -25.50 -29.89
N LYS A 1148 -45.16 -25.69 -31.20
CA LYS A 1148 -46.53 -25.79 -31.75
C LYS A 1148 -46.50 -26.44 -33.14
N GLY A 1149 -47.08 -27.62 -33.26
CA GLY A 1149 -47.29 -28.33 -34.51
C GLY A 1149 -47.48 -29.83 -34.28
N ASP A 1150 -48.71 -30.21 -33.96
CA ASP A 1150 -49.41 -31.50 -34.20
C ASP A 1150 -48.70 -32.85 -33.97
N GLY A 1151 -47.55 -32.87 -33.30
CA GLY A 1151 -46.77 -34.08 -33.03
C GLY A 1151 -46.30 -34.17 -31.59
N THR A 1152 -46.67 -35.27 -30.94
CA THR A 1152 -46.27 -35.75 -29.60
C THR A 1152 -44.80 -35.49 -29.22
N THR A 1153 -44.57 -35.06 -27.98
CA THR A 1153 -43.27 -34.59 -27.45
C THR A 1153 -42.24 -35.70 -27.20
N ALA A 1154 -40.96 -35.32 -27.06
CA ALA A 1154 -39.85 -36.21 -26.71
C ALA A 1154 -39.86 -36.69 -25.24
N ILE A 1155 -40.59 -36.01 -24.35
CA ILE A 1155 -40.68 -36.38 -22.92
C ILE A 1155 -41.85 -37.32 -22.63
N ASP A 1156 -42.96 -37.23 -23.39
CA ASP A 1156 -44.02 -38.24 -23.30
C ASP A 1156 -43.56 -39.61 -23.83
N ASN A 1157 -42.55 -39.63 -24.71
CA ASN A 1157 -41.97 -40.86 -25.26
C ASN A 1157 -41.03 -41.60 -24.29
N LEU A 1158 -40.54 -40.97 -23.22
CA LEU A 1158 -39.72 -41.64 -22.22
C LEU A 1158 -40.56 -42.43 -21.20
N ASN A 1159 -41.78 -41.96 -20.91
CA ASN A 1159 -42.74 -42.70 -20.08
C ASN A 1159 -43.55 -43.75 -20.86
N ALA A 1160 -43.70 -43.62 -22.19
CA ALA A 1160 -44.51 -44.55 -22.99
C ALA A 1160 -43.76 -45.80 -23.50
N ILE A 1161 -42.41 -45.80 -23.54
CA ILE A 1161 -41.63 -46.91 -24.14
C ILE A 1161 -41.22 -47.98 -23.11
N SER A 1162 -41.31 -47.74 -21.80
CA SER A 1162 -41.02 -48.79 -20.82
C SER A 1162 -42.09 -49.90 -20.77
N ASN A 1163 -43.25 -49.71 -21.41
CA ASN A 1163 -44.40 -50.64 -21.36
C ASN A 1163 -45.10 -50.93 -22.72
N ASP A 1164 -44.47 -50.70 -23.88
CA ASP A 1164 -45.08 -51.00 -25.20
C ASP A 1164 -44.84 -52.47 -25.63
N ALA A 1165 -45.91 -53.27 -25.65
CA ALA A 1165 -45.89 -54.69 -26.03
C ALA A 1165 -45.59 -54.95 -27.53
N ASN A 1166 -45.59 -53.91 -28.37
CA ASN A 1166 -45.40 -54.01 -29.82
C ASN A 1166 -44.06 -53.43 -30.31
N ALA A 1167 -43.15 -53.03 -29.42
CA ALA A 1167 -41.82 -52.54 -29.76
C ALA A 1167 -40.78 -53.67 -29.69
N GLU A 1168 -39.88 -53.72 -30.67
CA GLU A 1168 -38.74 -54.64 -30.67
C GLU A 1168 -37.47 -53.87 -30.30
N TYR A 1169 -36.80 -54.29 -29.22
CA TYR A 1169 -35.58 -53.65 -28.74
C TYR A 1169 -34.38 -54.47 -29.20
N TYR A 1170 -33.29 -53.79 -29.54
CA TYR A 1170 -32.04 -54.41 -29.92
C TYR A 1170 -30.87 -53.70 -29.24
N ASP A 1171 -29.85 -54.46 -28.85
CA ASP A 1171 -28.59 -53.89 -28.37
C ASP A 1171 -27.76 -53.28 -29.52
N ALA A 1172 -26.64 -52.65 -29.19
CA ALA A 1172 -25.72 -52.04 -30.16
C ALA A 1172 -25.13 -53.04 -31.18
N ASN A 1173 -25.23 -54.35 -30.93
CA ASN A 1173 -24.80 -55.42 -31.82
C ASN A 1173 -25.95 -56.03 -32.63
N GLY A 1174 -27.17 -55.48 -32.53
CA GLY A 1174 -28.35 -55.92 -33.26
C GLY A 1174 -29.03 -57.17 -32.69
N ARG A 1175 -28.76 -57.55 -31.42
CA ARG A 1175 -29.43 -58.68 -30.76
C ARG A 1175 -30.73 -58.21 -30.11
N ARG A 1176 -31.83 -58.92 -30.32
CA ARG A 1176 -33.13 -58.56 -29.75
C ARG A 1176 -33.10 -58.69 -28.22
N THR A 1177 -33.54 -57.66 -27.51
CA THR A 1177 -33.63 -57.60 -26.05
C THR A 1177 -35.09 -57.46 -25.62
N ASN A 1178 -35.39 -57.83 -24.36
CA ASN A 1178 -36.74 -57.76 -23.80
C ASN A 1178 -37.14 -56.32 -23.36
N GLY A 1179 -36.34 -55.32 -23.71
CA GLY A 1179 -36.48 -53.93 -23.28
C GLY A 1179 -35.19 -53.13 -23.49
N LEU A 1180 -35.23 -51.83 -23.15
CA LEU A 1180 -34.06 -50.95 -23.19
C LEU A 1180 -32.98 -51.43 -22.20
N GLN A 1181 -31.73 -51.43 -22.64
CA GLN A 1181 -30.53 -51.78 -21.87
C GLN A 1181 -29.66 -50.55 -21.63
N LYS A 1182 -28.77 -50.59 -20.63
CA LYS A 1182 -27.78 -49.53 -20.43
C LYS A 1182 -26.85 -49.46 -21.65
N GLY A 1183 -26.67 -48.27 -22.22
CA GLY A 1183 -25.92 -48.04 -23.47
C GLY A 1183 -26.82 -47.72 -24.67
N LEU A 1184 -26.29 -47.90 -25.89
CA LEU A 1184 -27.00 -47.62 -27.14
C LEU A 1184 -27.97 -48.75 -27.48
N ASN A 1185 -29.24 -48.40 -27.64
CA ASN A 1185 -30.33 -49.29 -28.04
C ASN A 1185 -30.85 -48.90 -29.42
N ILE A 1186 -31.17 -49.91 -30.21
CA ILE A 1186 -31.89 -49.75 -31.47
C ILE A 1186 -33.32 -50.25 -31.21
N VAL A 1187 -34.31 -49.36 -31.28
CA VAL A 1187 -35.72 -49.72 -31.06
C VAL A 1187 -36.46 -49.66 -32.37
N LYS A 1188 -37.17 -50.73 -32.71
CA LYS A 1188 -37.94 -50.86 -33.95
C LYS A 1188 -39.42 -50.92 -33.61
N ARG A 1189 -40.21 -50.05 -34.24
CA ARG A 1189 -41.67 -49.97 -34.08
C ARG A 1189 -42.30 -49.76 -35.46
N GLY A 1190 -42.99 -50.79 -35.96
CA GLY A 1190 -43.48 -50.80 -37.35
C GLY A 1190 -42.34 -50.65 -38.37
N SER A 1191 -42.45 -49.68 -39.27
CA SER A 1191 -41.45 -49.39 -40.32
C SER A 1191 -40.33 -48.44 -39.89
N LYS A 1192 -40.34 -47.94 -38.65
CA LYS A 1192 -39.37 -46.94 -38.15
C LYS A 1192 -38.39 -47.56 -37.15
N THR A 1193 -37.14 -47.09 -37.21
CA THR A 1193 -36.03 -47.49 -36.34
C THR A 1193 -35.46 -46.28 -35.62
N TYR A 1194 -35.31 -46.39 -34.30
CA TYR A 1194 -34.84 -45.33 -33.40
C TYR A 1194 -33.52 -45.75 -32.75
N LYS A 1195 -32.63 -44.77 -32.48
CA LYS A 1195 -31.45 -44.97 -31.64
C LYS A 1195 -31.65 -44.25 -30.32
N ILE A 1196 -31.64 -44.98 -29.22
CA ILE A 1196 -31.87 -44.46 -27.87
C ILE A 1196 -30.65 -44.78 -27.01
N MET A 1197 -29.98 -43.76 -26.46
CA MET A 1197 -28.87 -43.94 -25.53
C MET A 1197 -29.39 -43.81 -24.09
N VAL A 1198 -29.30 -44.90 -23.34
CA VAL A 1198 -29.67 -44.94 -21.91
C VAL A 1198 -28.38 -44.87 -21.10
N LYS A 1199 -28.13 -43.74 -20.43
CA LYS A 1199 -26.92 -43.51 -19.62
C LYS A 1199 -27.07 -43.99 -18.19
#